data_AF-A0A6A6G2P2-F1
#
_entry.id   AF-A0A6A6G2P2-F1
#
_cell.length_a   1.000
_cell.length_b   1.000
_cell.length_c   1.000
_cell.angle_alpha   90.00
_cell.angle_beta   90.00
_cell.angle_gamma   90.00
#
_symmetry.space_group_name_H-M   'P 1'
#
loop_
_entity.id
_entity.type
_entity.pdbx_description
1 polymer ?
#
loop_
_entity_poly.entity_id
_entity_poly.type
_entity_poly.pdbx_seq_one_letter_code
_entity_poly.pdbx_strand_id
1 'polypeptide(L)'
;MPGRLVMDVKEPQGLTGQKRDGSHLSHPSDGPEQKRIASDAFRAKLNGVSNQTESSTNTASPAPVVNGASHHGDLHQHVLQAGDSEVPELEHYGDALIPFGKIVERMAQQTYFDLSEAVEMLADMRINPQTQFTNGAGGQAALDKSQESVEKKLRLLNFAQTHKDRFIKALVLSDWARNMGDMTKLIDVSMFLRTQDGSTHAAADSLYRLKENMMGAKMPNPNIEGALELLSTGEAPWMPDMGYVPPKPLSAQELLDTLSDMDFALSVRLNLHQDLPPRFQKYTIANGRATFTVDGEFEVDLAVADDDPEASFYFIDLRLLFSPTTPINNDRLRNQLEARANETLATSGLQGCYDFLHNFVLTHKLNVLRCQALELARGKWIDNIKVEGIHRNVVVQYWRNQGGGKNWIELGVGSGQSKVGAKQPSVPEITVRWVRRGQEVPDHDLKFNFTVLSMENILDQVIAKHTSGRLSALSTALAPPAIDDTNFAQDLITSSTDATDCVLQLISNDASMAITTDPIRGFYCVQPQSKSAREIERKLNHDPLADSANVVRYNFCRSQLSHIESRARAIGLSQCGITSHRGTASFVLREAVVYVSFQRSSWGADRALTVTCDLINGPIWYLATIGGRDGSRAIERLTSLDIDEDYIGKRLDTRALLRIERAAITTSSVSSSESLASLRTRADQAQDGLASPTDSVQSTAKWPQYFDPNLLLAKGGRRESTNAVFQAAGSCNMYLPLDDNDDRGLIYQFRTTLRQGIDMKTIGMLHQGLKHDQDLQLGKKGEVQVRWRASLGSKVYEKLREKLNAISTLCSHVQALTRNHCAVLDLRLESITLCYETNLTCKVVSSNDPARPASLDFGIQSEIGIDNVIENPHQRIRKQLETLFVPSDPLIGTVTITTSKLTDLVHVLRATLPLLRCASEFEKNDPTASVTLSCRNAIDYRLAYRPPLRSTIFSIMGKTRENKLYWVVKPSNVSGLGDQHRQQLANVFNSKGEGWDGAKTRAISTPKGIADCLQRLDDLIRGMNDSTLPSGGQATTKPNMQAQRSAGQNQQAQRAQQQQAQQHGGRGNGHKVAQKGRGQEVVVLD
;
A
#
# COMPACT_ATOMS: atom_id res chain seq x y z
N MET A 1 -58.62 -70.49 -36.90
CA MET A 1 -59.90 -70.51 -36.15
C MET A 1 -59.64 -71.02 -34.74
N PRO A 2 -60.37 -70.62 -33.68
CA PRO A 2 -61.35 -69.53 -33.55
C PRO A 2 -61.06 -68.57 -32.36
N GLY A 3 -61.82 -67.46 -32.23
CA GLY A 3 -62.24 -66.98 -30.90
C GLY A 3 -61.87 -65.57 -30.40
N ARG A 4 -62.20 -64.51 -31.15
CA ARG A 4 -62.82 -63.21 -30.74
C ARG A 4 -62.78 -62.81 -29.23
N LEU A 5 -62.26 -61.62 -28.91
CA LEU A 5 -62.99 -60.54 -28.18
C LEU A 5 -62.13 -59.26 -28.08
N VAL A 6 -62.56 -58.23 -28.82
CA VAL A 6 -62.18 -56.82 -28.63
C VAL A 6 -63.15 -56.21 -27.63
N MET A 7 -62.64 -55.52 -26.61
CA MET A 7 -63.36 -54.43 -25.96
C MET A 7 -62.41 -53.36 -25.43
N ASP A 8 -62.75 -52.14 -25.81
CA ASP A 8 -62.16 -50.85 -25.47
C ASP A 8 -62.03 -50.59 -23.97
N VAL A 9 -60.97 -49.89 -23.59
CA VAL A 9 -60.95 -49.10 -22.34
C VAL A 9 -60.36 -47.72 -22.60
N LYS A 10 -61.29 -46.82 -22.95
CA LYS A 10 -61.54 -45.51 -22.36
C LYS A 10 -60.37 -44.79 -21.67
N GLU A 11 -60.04 -43.64 -22.26
CA GLU A 11 -59.45 -42.48 -21.62
C GLU A 11 -60.21 -42.07 -20.33
N PRO A 12 -59.51 -41.65 -19.26
CA PRO A 12 -60.14 -40.93 -18.17
C PRO A 12 -60.26 -39.43 -18.50
N GLN A 13 -61.52 -39.01 -18.52
CA GLN A 13 -62.00 -37.63 -18.49
C GLN A 13 -61.45 -36.85 -17.28
N GLY A 14 -61.15 -35.57 -17.48
CA GLY A 14 -60.87 -34.61 -16.42
C GLY A 14 -62.13 -33.96 -15.82
N LEU A 15 -61.97 -33.31 -14.66
CA LEU A 15 -62.89 -32.31 -14.07
C LEU A 15 -62.04 -31.36 -13.19
N THR A 16 -61.70 -30.14 -13.66
CA THR A 16 -62.39 -28.83 -13.55
C THR A 16 -62.17 -28.06 -12.24
N GLY A 17 -61.70 -26.81 -12.38
CA GLY A 17 -61.59 -25.81 -11.31
C GLY A 17 -61.29 -24.37 -11.79
N GLN A 18 -62.12 -23.86 -12.72
CA GLN A 18 -62.54 -22.46 -12.97
C GLN A 18 -61.62 -21.23 -12.69
N LYS A 19 -61.49 -20.31 -13.67
CA LYS A 19 -62.42 -19.16 -13.84
C LYS A 19 -62.19 -18.32 -15.12
N ARG A 20 -63.32 -18.13 -15.81
CA ARG A 20 -63.89 -16.90 -16.41
C ARG A 20 -63.56 -16.43 -17.84
N ASP A 21 -64.63 -16.58 -18.63
CA ASP A 21 -65.38 -15.54 -19.35
C ASP A 21 -65.03 -15.24 -20.81
N GLY A 22 -66.02 -15.42 -21.67
CA GLY A 22 -66.24 -14.53 -22.81
C GLY A 22 -66.67 -15.17 -24.13
N SER A 23 -67.99 -15.28 -24.32
CA SER A 23 -68.73 -15.14 -25.59
C SER A 23 -68.50 -16.12 -26.77
N HIS A 24 -69.46 -17.05 -26.88
CA HIS A 24 -70.27 -17.39 -28.06
C HIS A 24 -69.96 -16.71 -29.41
N LEU A 25 -69.84 -17.52 -30.47
CA LEU A 25 -70.92 -17.74 -31.45
C LEU A 25 -70.58 -18.93 -32.38
N SER A 26 -71.54 -19.84 -32.46
CA SER A 26 -71.59 -21.07 -33.25
C SER A 26 -72.42 -20.87 -34.52
N HIS A 27 -72.03 -21.47 -35.65
CA HIS A 27 -72.83 -22.39 -36.48
C HIS A 27 -72.11 -22.79 -37.80
N PRO A 28 -72.53 -23.89 -38.47
CA PRO A 28 -71.62 -24.93 -38.97
C PRO A 28 -71.72 -25.16 -40.49
N SER A 29 -70.85 -25.98 -41.06
CA SER A 29 -71.20 -26.71 -42.28
C SER A 29 -70.48 -28.04 -42.38
N ASP A 30 -71.28 -29.10 -42.52
CA ASP A 30 -70.91 -30.46 -42.89
C ASP A 30 -70.29 -30.54 -44.29
N GLY A 31 -69.36 -31.48 -44.49
CA GLY A 31 -68.95 -31.98 -45.81
C GLY A 31 -67.52 -32.52 -45.89
N PRO A 32 -67.22 -33.58 -46.67
CA PRO A 32 -66.50 -34.74 -46.16
C PRO A 32 -65.02 -34.88 -46.58
N GLU A 33 -64.31 -35.65 -45.75
CA GLU A 33 -63.11 -36.46 -45.96
C GLU A 33 -62.31 -36.30 -47.27
N GLN A 34 -61.10 -35.73 -47.17
CA GLN A 34 -59.97 -36.10 -48.04
C GLN A 34 -58.68 -36.29 -47.23
N LYS A 35 -58.00 -37.37 -47.60
CA LYS A 35 -56.85 -38.01 -46.94
C LYS A 35 -55.68 -37.05 -46.69
N ARG A 36 -55.16 -37.09 -45.47
CA ARG A 36 -53.85 -36.58 -45.09
C ARG A 36 -52.75 -37.39 -45.78
N ILE A 37 -51.91 -36.72 -46.57
CA ILE A 37 -50.54 -37.15 -46.87
C ILE A 37 -49.65 -36.02 -46.38
N ALA A 38 -48.89 -36.28 -45.32
CA ALA A 38 -47.92 -35.36 -44.77
C ALA A 38 -46.70 -35.28 -45.70
N SER A 39 -46.39 -34.05 -46.08
CA SER A 39 -45.19 -33.62 -46.76
C SER A 39 -44.05 -33.42 -45.74
N ASP A 40 -42.95 -34.14 -45.90
CA ASP A 40 -41.64 -33.70 -45.40
C ASP A 40 -40.60 -33.97 -46.49
N ALA A 41 -40.31 -32.92 -47.26
CA ALA A 41 -39.25 -32.87 -48.24
C ALA A 41 -38.19 -31.87 -47.75
N PHE A 42 -37.09 -32.38 -47.21
CA PHE A 42 -35.84 -31.62 -47.12
C PHE A 42 -34.88 -32.10 -48.20
N ARG A 43 -34.57 -31.16 -49.09
CA ARG A 43 -33.71 -31.32 -50.27
C ARG A 43 -32.25 -31.12 -49.88
N ALA A 44 -31.45 -32.06 -50.36
CA ALA A 44 -30.00 -32.02 -50.50
C ALA A 44 -29.45 -30.71 -51.09
N LYS A 45 -28.21 -30.35 -50.73
CA LYS A 45 -27.12 -29.83 -51.60
C LYS A 45 -25.81 -29.90 -50.79
N LEU A 46 -24.84 -30.73 -51.22
CA LEU A 46 -23.68 -30.41 -52.05
C LEU A 46 -22.53 -29.72 -51.28
N ASN A 47 -21.39 -30.42 -51.26
CA ASN A 47 -20.11 -29.97 -50.72
C ASN A 47 -19.43 -28.95 -51.63
N GLY A 48 -18.72 -27.98 -51.03
CA GLY A 48 -17.83 -27.05 -51.73
C GLY A 48 -17.06 -26.09 -50.81
N VAL A 49 -15.90 -26.55 -50.34
CA VAL A 49 -14.63 -25.86 -50.02
C VAL A 49 -14.66 -24.51 -49.27
N SER A 50 -14.09 -24.52 -48.06
CA SER A 50 -13.35 -23.37 -47.50
C SER A 50 -12.21 -23.83 -46.59
N ASN A 51 -11.01 -23.33 -46.89
CA ASN A 51 -9.77 -23.43 -46.13
C ASN A 51 -9.85 -22.67 -44.79
N GLN A 52 -9.29 -23.28 -43.73
CA GLN A 52 -8.65 -22.69 -42.54
C GLN A 52 -8.14 -23.90 -41.71
N THR A 53 -6.84 -24.23 -41.54
CA THR A 53 -5.80 -23.57 -40.71
C THR A 53 -6.42 -22.94 -39.45
N GLU A 54 -6.22 -23.40 -38.21
CA GLU A 54 -5.00 -23.89 -37.53
C GLU A 54 -5.31 -24.87 -36.35
N SER A 55 -4.27 -25.66 -35.97
CA SER A 55 -3.89 -26.24 -34.64
C SER A 55 -4.93 -26.41 -33.52
N SER A 56 -5.03 -27.46 -32.71
CA SER A 56 -4.21 -28.64 -32.30
C SER A 56 -5.11 -29.34 -31.25
N THR A 57 -5.29 -30.67 -31.13
CA THR A 57 -4.36 -31.70 -30.63
C THR A 57 -5.12 -33.05 -30.64
N ASN A 58 -4.44 -34.12 -31.07
CA ASN A 58 -4.62 -35.53 -30.72
C ASN A 58 -6.04 -36.09 -30.49
N THR A 59 -6.57 -36.79 -31.48
CA THR A 59 -6.97 -38.21 -31.37
C THR A 59 -7.10 -38.79 -32.78
N ALA A 60 -6.42 -39.91 -33.04
CA ALA A 60 -6.44 -40.59 -34.32
C ALA A 60 -7.77 -41.34 -34.50
N SER A 61 -8.53 -41.00 -35.54
CA SER A 61 -9.64 -41.81 -36.05
C SER A 61 -9.22 -42.50 -37.35
N PRO A 62 -9.60 -43.77 -37.57
CA PRO A 62 -9.14 -44.57 -38.70
C PRO A 62 -9.87 -44.20 -40.00
N ALA A 63 -9.15 -44.32 -41.12
CA ALA A 63 -9.64 -44.09 -42.48
C ALA A 63 -10.68 -45.16 -42.92
N PRO A 64 -11.58 -44.83 -43.87
CA PRO A 64 -12.54 -45.79 -44.40
C PRO A 64 -11.84 -46.74 -45.39
N VAL A 65 -11.95 -48.04 -45.15
CA VAL A 65 -11.46 -49.07 -46.06
C VAL A 65 -12.45 -49.25 -47.20
N VAL A 66 -12.01 -48.93 -48.41
CA VAL A 66 -12.66 -49.29 -49.67
C VAL A 66 -12.36 -50.77 -49.94
N ASN A 67 -13.41 -51.56 -50.16
CA ASN A 67 -13.27 -52.96 -50.57
C ASN A 67 -13.00 -53.06 -52.07
N GLY A 68 -11.90 -53.73 -52.45
CA GLY A 68 -11.77 -54.41 -53.74
C GLY A 68 -10.53 -54.10 -54.57
N ALA A 69 -9.38 -54.67 -54.21
CA ALA A 69 -8.37 -55.14 -55.18
C ALA A 69 -7.41 -56.12 -54.48
N SER A 70 -7.32 -57.33 -55.04
CA SER A 70 -6.57 -58.48 -54.55
C SER A 70 -5.06 -58.35 -54.78
N HIS A 71 -4.27 -58.73 -53.77
CA HIS A 71 -2.94 -59.31 -53.99
C HIS A 71 -2.72 -60.51 -53.07
N HIS A 72 -2.39 -61.64 -53.69
CA HIS A 72 -2.07 -62.93 -53.11
C HIS A 72 -0.73 -62.96 -52.33
N GLY A 73 -0.66 -63.84 -51.33
CA GLY A 73 0.55 -64.26 -50.58
C GLY A 73 0.52 -63.77 -49.13
N ASP A 74 0.55 -64.55 -48.07
CA ASP A 74 1.01 -65.93 -47.87
C ASP A 74 0.22 -66.60 -46.74
N LEU A 75 0.06 -67.93 -46.77
CA LEU A 75 -0.45 -68.71 -45.64
C LEU A 75 0.53 -68.60 -44.46
N HIS A 76 0.11 -67.98 -43.35
CA HIS A 76 0.58 -68.36 -42.02
C HIS A 76 -0.62 -68.73 -41.15
N GLN A 77 -0.70 -70.03 -40.91
CA GLN A 77 -1.59 -70.69 -39.98
C GLN A 77 -1.25 -70.24 -38.56
N HIS A 78 -1.96 -69.25 -38.04
CA HIS A 78 -2.01 -69.03 -36.59
C HIS A 78 -3.28 -69.70 -36.03
N VAL A 79 -3.04 -70.87 -35.45
CA VAL A 79 -3.89 -71.46 -34.43
C VAL A 79 -4.02 -70.45 -33.28
N LEU A 80 -5.25 -70.05 -32.96
CA LEU A 80 -5.61 -69.48 -31.66
C LEU A 80 -6.70 -70.41 -31.10
N GLN A 81 -6.30 -71.47 -30.40
CA GLN A 81 -6.28 -71.51 -28.93
C GLN A 81 -7.53 -70.87 -28.31
N ALA A 82 -8.47 -71.76 -27.97
CA ALA A 82 -9.47 -71.50 -26.96
C ALA A 82 -8.77 -71.19 -25.64
N GLY A 83 -8.73 -69.91 -25.28
CA GLY A 83 -8.35 -69.41 -23.97
C GLY A 83 -9.39 -68.38 -23.56
N ASP A 84 -9.90 -68.51 -22.34
CA ASP A 84 -10.87 -67.65 -21.66
C ASP A 84 -11.00 -66.24 -22.25
N SER A 85 -11.96 -66.07 -23.16
CA SER A 85 -12.23 -64.78 -23.78
C SER A 85 -13.55 -64.25 -23.23
N GLU A 86 -13.49 -63.04 -22.68
CA GLU A 86 -14.61 -62.29 -22.14
C GLU A 86 -15.83 -62.32 -23.08
N VAL A 87 -17.01 -62.29 -22.48
CA VAL A 87 -18.30 -62.23 -23.19
C VAL A 87 -18.22 -61.08 -24.22
N PRO A 88 -18.62 -61.28 -25.49
CA PRO A 88 -18.54 -60.22 -26.50
C PRO A 88 -19.25 -58.95 -26.00
N GLU A 89 -18.56 -57.81 -26.11
CA GLU A 89 -19.07 -56.52 -25.65
C GLU A 89 -20.34 -56.16 -26.44
N LEU A 90 -21.48 -56.14 -25.75
CA LEU A 90 -22.75 -55.65 -26.28
C LEU A 90 -22.93 -54.19 -25.84
N GLU A 91 -23.52 -53.38 -26.72
CA GLU A 91 -23.96 -52.03 -26.35
C GLU A 91 -25.00 -52.12 -25.22
N HIS A 92 -24.78 -51.35 -24.16
CA HIS A 92 -25.65 -51.33 -22.99
C HIS A 92 -26.73 -50.24 -23.14
N TYR A 93 -27.99 -50.65 -23.13
CA TYR A 93 -29.13 -49.75 -23.34
C TYR A 93 -29.67 -49.20 -22.00
N GLY A 94 -28.83 -48.46 -21.26
CA GLY A 94 -29.14 -47.93 -19.93
C GLY A 94 -30.05 -46.69 -19.91
N ASP A 95 -30.08 -45.90 -20.98
CA ASP A 95 -30.75 -44.58 -21.00
C ASP A 95 -32.28 -44.64 -20.89
N ALA A 96 -32.89 -45.78 -21.26
CA ALA A 96 -34.32 -46.01 -21.16
C ALA A 96 -34.78 -46.52 -19.77
N LEU A 97 -33.84 -46.83 -18.86
CA LEU A 97 -34.13 -47.38 -17.55
C LEU A 97 -34.19 -46.30 -16.47
N ILE A 98 -35.28 -46.27 -15.70
CA ILE A 98 -35.43 -45.34 -14.58
C ILE A 98 -34.96 -46.03 -13.28
N PRO A 99 -33.99 -45.47 -12.54
CA PRO A 99 -33.54 -46.05 -11.27
C PRO A 99 -34.69 -46.16 -10.26
N PHE A 100 -34.90 -47.35 -9.69
CA PHE A 100 -35.97 -47.60 -8.72
C PHE A 100 -35.91 -46.66 -7.51
N GLY A 101 -34.70 -46.32 -7.05
CA GLY A 101 -34.49 -45.35 -5.96
C GLY A 101 -35.09 -43.97 -6.27
N LYS A 102 -34.97 -43.49 -7.52
CA LYS A 102 -35.60 -42.23 -7.96
C LYS A 102 -37.12 -42.33 -7.95
N ILE A 103 -37.69 -43.48 -8.30
CA ILE A 103 -39.16 -43.70 -8.24
C ILE A 103 -39.65 -43.63 -6.79
N VAL A 104 -38.96 -44.30 -5.86
CA VAL A 104 -39.31 -44.28 -4.43
C VAL A 104 -39.17 -42.88 -3.85
N GLU A 105 -38.10 -42.16 -4.19
CA GLU A 105 -37.88 -40.78 -3.75
C GLU A 105 -39.01 -39.85 -4.23
N ARG A 106 -39.35 -39.91 -5.53
CA ARG A 106 -40.43 -39.11 -6.12
C ARG A 106 -41.79 -39.48 -5.53
N MET A 107 -42.04 -40.76 -5.27
CA MET A 107 -43.25 -41.21 -4.61
C MET A 107 -43.33 -40.69 -3.17
N ALA A 108 -42.24 -40.70 -2.41
CA ALA A 108 -42.19 -40.15 -1.06
C ALA A 108 -42.44 -38.64 -1.06
N GLN A 109 -41.78 -37.90 -1.98
CA GLN A 109 -42.02 -36.47 -2.19
C GLN A 109 -43.49 -36.20 -2.51
N GLN A 110 -44.07 -36.93 -3.47
CA GLN A 110 -45.48 -36.79 -3.83
C GLN A 110 -46.40 -37.10 -2.64
N THR A 111 -46.12 -38.15 -1.86
CA THR A 111 -46.92 -38.47 -0.67
C THR A 111 -46.88 -37.37 0.37
N TYR A 112 -45.74 -36.69 0.53
CA TYR A 112 -45.58 -35.58 1.45
C TYR A 112 -46.34 -34.33 0.96
N PHE A 113 -46.25 -34.01 -0.34
CA PHE A 113 -46.99 -32.90 -0.93
C PHE A 113 -48.50 -33.15 -0.87
N ASP A 114 -48.97 -34.32 -1.31
CA ASP A 114 -50.39 -34.69 -1.29
C ASP A 114 -50.92 -34.72 0.16
N LEU A 115 -50.08 -35.10 1.15
CA LEU A 115 -50.45 -35.06 2.56
C LEU A 115 -50.56 -33.63 3.08
N SER A 116 -49.60 -32.76 2.74
CA SER A 116 -49.61 -31.35 3.14
C SER A 116 -50.85 -30.65 2.59
N GLU A 117 -51.15 -30.87 1.31
CA GLU A 117 -52.36 -30.37 0.65
C GLU A 117 -53.63 -30.89 1.32
N ALA A 118 -53.68 -32.20 1.62
CA ALA A 118 -54.82 -32.78 2.34
C ALA A 118 -54.97 -32.16 3.74
N VAL A 119 -53.88 -31.93 4.47
CA VAL A 119 -53.90 -31.32 5.81
C VAL A 119 -54.38 -29.86 5.76
N GLU A 120 -53.90 -29.06 4.80
CA GLU A 120 -54.34 -27.68 4.61
C GLU A 120 -55.85 -27.62 4.29
N MET A 121 -56.31 -28.45 3.34
CA MET A 121 -57.74 -28.52 3.01
C MET A 121 -58.60 -28.97 4.21
N LEU A 122 -58.10 -29.91 5.03
CA LEU A 122 -58.78 -30.36 6.24
C LEU A 122 -58.78 -29.30 7.35
N ALA A 123 -57.79 -28.40 7.39
CA ALA A 123 -57.72 -27.30 8.34
C ALA A 123 -58.75 -26.20 8.02
N ASP A 124 -58.99 -25.92 6.73
CA ASP A 124 -59.97 -24.93 6.27
C ASP A 124 -61.42 -25.35 6.58
N MET A 125 -61.70 -26.65 6.59
CA MET A 125 -63.01 -27.18 6.96
C MET A 125 -63.24 -27.04 8.48
N ARG A 126 -63.97 -26.03 8.95
CA ARG A 126 -64.26 -25.84 10.39
C ARG A 126 -65.41 -26.73 10.85
N ILE A 127 -65.16 -27.61 11.83
CA ILE A 127 -66.22 -28.35 12.54
C ILE A 127 -66.74 -27.43 13.65
N ASN A 128 -68.04 -27.14 13.67
CA ASN A 128 -68.65 -26.24 14.64
C ASN A 128 -68.84 -26.97 15.99
N PRO A 129 -68.18 -26.59 17.10
CA PRO A 129 -68.33 -27.27 18.38
C PRO A 129 -69.57 -26.74 19.12
N GLN A 130 -70.77 -26.99 18.59
CA GLN A 130 -72.02 -26.70 19.29
C GLN A 130 -72.94 -27.92 19.31
N THR A 131 -72.62 -28.85 20.20
CA THR A 131 -73.60 -29.51 21.07
C THR A 131 -72.91 -29.87 22.38
N GLN A 132 -72.64 -28.86 23.22
CA GLN A 132 -72.56 -29.08 24.66
C GLN A 132 -73.98 -29.07 25.23
N PHE A 133 -74.32 -30.20 25.82
CA PHE A 133 -75.48 -30.55 26.63
C PHE A 133 -76.30 -29.40 27.25
N THR A 134 -77.62 -29.45 27.04
CA THR A 134 -78.60 -28.95 28.01
C THR A 134 -79.43 -30.13 28.51
N ASN A 135 -79.44 -30.31 29.85
CA ASN A 135 -80.01 -31.39 30.65
C ASN A 135 -79.11 -32.62 30.85
N GLY A 136 -78.43 -32.62 31.99
CA GLY A 136 -77.58 -33.70 32.45
C GLY A 136 -78.32 -35.03 32.58
N ALA A 137 -77.90 -35.98 31.76
CA ALA A 137 -77.86 -37.40 32.05
C ALA A 137 -76.72 -37.98 31.22
N GLY A 138 -75.74 -38.60 31.88
CA GLY A 138 -74.55 -39.15 31.25
C GLY A 138 -74.90 -40.17 30.16
N GLY A 139 -74.49 -39.89 28.93
CA GLY A 139 -74.52 -40.79 27.79
C GLY A 139 -73.30 -40.50 26.92
N GLN A 140 -72.63 -41.56 26.48
CA GLN A 140 -71.39 -41.59 25.69
C GLN A 140 -71.31 -40.45 24.65
N ALA A 141 -70.13 -39.84 24.51
CA ALA A 141 -69.84 -38.80 23.52
C ALA A 141 -70.38 -39.22 22.14
N ALA A 142 -71.47 -38.57 21.71
CA ALA A 142 -72.08 -38.84 20.43
C ALA A 142 -71.03 -38.62 19.34
N LEU A 143 -70.80 -39.65 18.52
CA LEU A 143 -69.99 -39.54 17.31
C LEU A 143 -70.50 -38.36 16.50
N ASP A 144 -69.65 -37.35 16.30
CA ASP A 144 -69.93 -36.22 15.44
C ASP A 144 -70.20 -36.73 14.01
N LYS A 145 -71.47 -36.60 13.59
CA LYS A 145 -72.00 -36.97 12.26
C LYS A 145 -72.23 -35.73 11.38
N SER A 146 -71.61 -34.59 11.69
CA SER A 146 -71.66 -33.43 10.80
C SER A 146 -71.18 -33.81 9.39
N GLN A 147 -71.81 -33.23 8.37
CA GLN A 147 -71.49 -33.52 6.98
C GLN A 147 -70.03 -33.21 6.69
N GLU A 148 -69.50 -32.16 7.30
CA GLU A 148 -68.11 -31.74 7.26
C GLU A 148 -67.17 -32.76 7.92
N SER A 149 -67.55 -33.35 9.07
CA SER A 149 -66.77 -34.40 9.73
C SER A 149 -66.70 -35.70 8.92
N VAL A 150 -67.79 -36.08 8.26
CA VAL A 150 -67.83 -37.23 7.34
C VAL A 150 -66.96 -36.97 6.10
N GLU A 151 -67.03 -35.77 5.53
CA GLU A 151 -66.23 -35.39 4.36
C GLU A 151 -64.73 -35.37 4.68
N LYS A 152 -64.33 -34.83 5.84
CA LYS A 152 -62.94 -34.89 6.30
C LYS A 152 -62.41 -36.32 6.38
N LYS A 153 -63.18 -37.22 7.00
CA LYS A 153 -62.80 -38.64 7.15
C LYS A 153 -62.69 -39.32 5.80
N LEU A 154 -63.62 -39.04 4.88
CA LEU A 154 -63.62 -39.61 3.54
C LEU A 154 -62.42 -39.15 2.71
N ARG A 155 -62.04 -37.87 2.79
CA ARG A 155 -60.85 -37.35 2.09
C ARG A 155 -59.55 -37.94 2.64
N LEU A 156 -59.41 -38.04 3.96
CA LEU A 156 -58.24 -38.69 4.57
C LEU A 156 -58.17 -40.18 4.20
N LEU A 157 -59.32 -40.86 4.17
CA LEU A 157 -59.41 -42.26 3.75
C LEU A 157 -59.00 -42.43 2.27
N ASN A 158 -59.49 -41.56 1.38
CA ASN A 158 -59.14 -41.59 -0.04
C ASN A 158 -57.65 -41.31 -0.27
N PHE A 159 -57.07 -40.35 0.46
CA PHE A 159 -55.63 -40.11 0.46
C PHE A 159 -54.86 -41.39 0.86
N ALA A 160 -55.22 -41.96 2.01
CA ALA A 160 -54.55 -43.16 2.54
C ALA A 160 -54.67 -44.35 1.57
N GLN A 161 -55.85 -44.56 0.98
CA GLN A 161 -56.09 -45.63 0.01
C GLN A 161 -55.29 -45.43 -1.28
N THR A 162 -55.29 -44.21 -1.83
CA THR A 162 -54.57 -43.88 -3.07
C THR A 162 -53.07 -44.09 -2.91
N HIS A 163 -52.48 -43.64 -1.81
CA HIS A 163 -51.05 -43.83 -1.56
C HIS A 163 -50.72 -45.27 -1.21
N LYS A 164 -51.58 -45.98 -0.47
CA LYS A 164 -51.42 -47.42 -0.23
C LYS A 164 -51.33 -48.18 -1.56
N ASP A 165 -52.22 -47.89 -2.51
CA ASP A 165 -52.23 -48.55 -3.81
C ASP A 165 -50.96 -48.22 -4.63
N ARG A 166 -50.47 -46.98 -4.57
CA ARG A 166 -49.20 -46.59 -5.17
C ARG A 166 -48.03 -47.34 -4.54
N PHE A 167 -47.97 -47.47 -3.21
CA PHE A 167 -46.92 -48.21 -2.51
C PHE A 167 -46.99 -49.72 -2.76
N ILE A 168 -48.17 -50.29 -2.94
CA ILE A 168 -48.33 -51.69 -3.36
C ILE A 168 -47.76 -51.90 -4.76
N LYS A 169 -47.99 -50.97 -5.71
CA LYS A 169 -47.37 -51.03 -7.04
C LYS A 169 -45.85 -50.91 -6.96
N ALA A 170 -45.33 -50.02 -6.11
CA ALA A 170 -43.89 -49.92 -5.87
C ALA A 170 -43.30 -51.18 -5.23
N LEU A 171 -44.04 -51.85 -4.35
CA LEU A 171 -43.66 -53.14 -3.78
C LEU A 171 -43.53 -54.21 -4.87
N VAL A 172 -44.50 -54.30 -5.77
CA VAL A 172 -44.40 -55.19 -6.94
C VAL A 172 -43.16 -54.85 -7.77
N LEU A 173 -42.96 -53.58 -8.11
CA LEU A 173 -41.78 -53.13 -8.86
C LEU A 173 -40.47 -53.42 -8.12
N SER A 174 -40.46 -53.44 -6.78
CA SER A 174 -39.28 -53.78 -5.99
C SER A 174 -38.86 -55.24 -6.17
N ASP A 175 -39.83 -56.16 -6.33
CA ASP A 175 -39.55 -57.56 -6.61
C ASP A 175 -38.97 -57.73 -8.03
N TRP A 176 -39.43 -56.94 -9.01
CA TRP A 176 -38.85 -56.91 -10.35
C TRP A 176 -37.46 -56.26 -10.39
N ALA A 177 -37.26 -55.20 -9.61
CA ALA A 177 -35.97 -54.50 -9.52
C ALA A 177 -34.86 -55.40 -8.98
N ARG A 178 -35.17 -56.39 -8.12
CA ARG A 178 -34.20 -57.38 -7.62
C ARG A 178 -33.61 -58.25 -8.74
N ASN A 179 -34.37 -58.48 -9.82
CA ASN A 179 -33.92 -59.28 -10.97
C ASN A 179 -33.47 -58.40 -12.15
N MET A 180 -33.33 -57.09 -11.95
CA MET A 180 -33.00 -56.15 -13.02
C MET A 180 -31.63 -56.43 -13.64
N GLY A 181 -30.67 -56.97 -12.88
CA GLY A 181 -29.34 -57.33 -13.40
C GLY A 181 -29.38 -58.34 -14.56
N ASP A 182 -30.26 -59.34 -14.48
CA ASP A 182 -30.45 -60.32 -15.55
C ASP A 182 -31.38 -59.80 -16.65
N MET A 183 -32.41 -59.04 -16.27
CA MET A 183 -33.31 -58.38 -17.21
C MET A 183 -32.57 -57.40 -18.13
N THR A 184 -31.57 -56.68 -17.61
CA THR A 184 -30.79 -55.72 -18.39
C THR A 184 -29.95 -56.41 -19.45
N LYS A 185 -29.32 -57.54 -19.11
CA LYS A 185 -28.61 -58.38 -20.10
C LYS A 185 -29.56 -58.89 -21.19
N LEU A 186 -30.77 -59.30 -20.82
CA LEU A 186 -31.78 -59.75 -21.78
C LEU A 186 -32.26 -58.60 -22.69
N ILE A 187 -32.38 -57.39 -22.16
CA ILE A 187 -32.71 -56.19 -22.94
C ILE A 187 -31.58 -55.93 -23.95
N ASP A 188 -30.33 -55.91 -23.52
CA ASP A 188 -29.17 -55.66 -24.38
C ASP A 188 -29.08 -56.70 -25.50
N VAL A 189 -29.24 -57.99 -25.18
CA VAL A 189 -29.26 -59.09 -26.17
C VAL A 189 -30.45 -58.97 -27.14
N SER A 190 -31.63 -58.64 -26.64
CA SER A 190 -32.83 -58.47 -27.49
C SER A 190 -32.68 -57.30 -28.45
N MET A 191 -32.12 -56.18 -27.99
CA MET A 191 -31.86 -55.00 -28.81
C MET A 191 -30.81 -55.27 -29.88
N PHE A 192 -29.75 -56.00 -29.52
CA PHE A 192 -28.74 -56.46 -30.49
C PHE A 192 -29.37 -57.33 -31.58
N LEU A 193 -30.17 -58.33 -31.20
CA LEU A 193 -30.85 -59.21 -32.17
C LEU A 193 -31.80 -58.46 -33.10
N ARG A 194 -32.53 -57.48 -32.57
CA ARG A 194 -33.41 -56.60 -33.38
C ARG A 194 -32.62 -55.73 -34.35
N THR A 195 -31.47 -55.23 -33.92
CA THR A 195 -30.58 -54.44 -34.77
C THR A 195 -30.04 -55.30 -35.91
N GLN A 196 -29.66 -56.54 -35.62
CA GLN A 196 -29.22 -57.49 -36.64
C GLN A 196 -30.34 -57.80 -37.65
N ASP A 197 -31.57 -58.02 -37.18
CA ASP A 197 -32.72 -58.25 -38.06
C ASP A 197 -33.07 -57.00 -38.91
N GLY A 198 -32.94 -55.80 -38.36
CA GLY A 198 -33.07 -54.56 -39.13
C GLY A 198 -32.00 -54.43 -40.24
N SER A 199 -30.77 -54.84 -39.94
CA SER A 199 -29.67 -54.78 -40.89
C SER A 199 -29.86 -55.72 -42.10
N THR A 200 -30.45 -56.90 -41.89
CA THR A 200 -30.74 -57.85 -42.98
C THR A 200 -31.83 -57.32 -43.91
N HIS A 201 -32.87 -56.68 -43.36
CA HIS A 201 -33.90 -56.00 -44.13
C HIS A 201 -33.33 -54.83 -44.92
N ALA A 202 -32.49 -53.99 -44.30
CA ALA A 202 -31.84 -52.87 -44.97
C ALA A 202 -30.95 -53.31 -46.13
N ALA A 203 -30.26 -54.45 -46.00
CA ALA A 203 -29.48 -55.05 -47.07
C ALA A 203 -30.37 -55.50 -48.25
N ALA A 204 -31.51 -56.14 -47.96
CA ALA A 204 -32.48 -56.56 -48.97
C ALA A 204 -33.07 -55.36 -49.73
N ASP A 205 -33.45 -54.29 -49.02
CA ASP A 205 -33.94 -53.05 -49.62
C ASP A 205 -32.88 -52.38 -50.49
N SER A 206 -31.62 -52.39 -50.05
CA SER A 206 -30.51 -51.85 -50.83
C SER A 206 -30.31 -52.61 -52.14
N LEU A 207 -30.44 -53.94 -52.12
CA LEU A 207 -30.41 -54.77 -53.32
C LEU A 207 -31.60 -54.49 -54.25
N TYR A 208 -32.79 -54.27 -53.69
CA TYR A 208 -33.97 -53.90 -54.48
C TYR A 208 -33.78 -52.55 -55.16
N ARG A 209 -33.34 -51.52 -54.42
CA ARG A 209 -33.04 -50.20 -54.99
C ARG A 209 -31.95 -50.27 -56.05
N LEU A 210 -30.93 -51.11 -55.86
CA LEU A 210 -29.90 -51.36 -56.87
C LEU A 210 -30.52 -51.93 -58.15
N LYS A 211 -31.43 -52.92 -58.04
CA LYS A 211 -32.15 -53.48 -59.19
C LYS A 211 -32.97 -52.41 -59.92
N GLU A 212 -33.69 -51.57 -59.19
CA GLU A 212 -34.50 -50.49 -59.76
C GLU A 212 -33.61 -49.47 -60.51
N ASN A 213 -32.51 -49.05 -59.88
CA ASN A 213 -31.52 -48.16 -60.50
C ASN A 213 -30.84 -48.78 -61.73
N MET A 214 -30.62 -50.11 -61.74
CA MET A 214 -30.08 -50.81 -62.90
C MET A 214 -31.01 -50.81 -64.11
N MET A 215 -32.31 -50.54 -63.95
CA MET A 215 -33.20 -50.37 -65.12
C MET A 215 -32.78 -49.17 -65.98
N GLY A 216 -32.29 -48.09 -65.38
CA GLY A 216 -31.73 -46.95 -66.12
C GLY A 216 -30.37 -47.25 -66.77
N ALA A 217 -29.63 -48.24 -66.27
CA ALA A 217 -28.37 -48.69 -66.87
C ALA A 217 -28.59 -49.65 -68.06
N LYS A 218 -29.77 -50.28 -68.16
CA LYS A 218 -30.14 -51.13 -69.29
C LYS A 218 -30.73 -50.28 -70.41
N MET A 219 -30.03 -50.16 -71.52
CA MET A 219 -30.60 -49.53 -72.72
C MET A 219 -31.64 -50.50 -73.34
N PRO A 220 -32.90 -50.08 -73.55
CA PRO A 220 -33.87 -50.87 -74.31
C PRO A 220 -33.42 -51.03 -75.77
N ASN A 221 -33.89 -52.08 -76.43
CA ASN A 221 -33.63 -52.25 -77.86
C ASN A 221 -34.22 -51.06 -78.65
N PRO A 222 -33.45 -50.44 -79.57
CA PRO A 222 -33.93 -49.30 -80.33
C PRO A 222 -35.05 -49.72 -81.30
N ASN A 223 -36.12 -48.92 -81.36
CA ASN A 223 -37.20 -49.10 -82.34
C ASN A 223 -36.79 -48.47 -83.68
N ILE A 224 -36.09 -49.24 -84.51
CA ILE A 224 -35.56 -48.79 -85.80
C ILE A 224 -36.70 -48.45 -86.78
N GLU A 225 -37.83 -49.17 -86.71
CA GLU A 225 -38.99 -48.95 -87.59
C GLU A 225 -39.65 -47.59 -87.30
N GLY A 226 -39.91 -47.27 -86.03
CA GLY A 226 -40.46 -45.98 -85.64
C GLY A 226 -39.51 -44.80 -85.91
N ALA A 227 -38.19 -45.04 -85.79
CA ALA A 227 -37.19 -44.03 -86.13
C ALA A 227 -37.13 -43.75 -87.64
N LEU A 228 -37.27 -44.78 -88.48
CA LEU A 228 -37.32 -44.63 -89.94
C LEU A 228 -38.58 -43.86 -90.37
N GLU A 229 -39.73 -44.18 -89.76
CA GLU A 229 -40.98 -43.47 -90.01
C GLU A 229 -40.82 -41.98 -89.70
N LEU A 230 -40.42 -41.63 -88.47
CA LEU A 230 -40.19 -40.25 -88.04
C LEU A 230 -39.16 -39.50 -88.91
N LEU A 231 -38.06 -40.16 -89.31
CA LEU A 231 -37.05 -39.54 -90.16
C LEU A 231 -37.58 -39.25 -91.58
N SER A 232 -38.47 -40.11 -92.08
CA SER A 232 -39.01 -40.01 -93.43
C SER A 232 -40.18 -39.04 -93.54
N THR A 233 -41.06 -38.99 -92.54
CA THR A 233 -42.29 -38.19 -92.56
C THR A 233 -42.19 -36.92 -91.74
N GLY A 234 -41.26 -36.84 -90.79
CA GLY A 234 -41.19 -35.78 -89.78
C GLY A 234 -42.31 -35.86 -88.72
N GLU A 235 -43.22 -36.83 -88.83
CA GLU A 235 -44.42 -36.98 -88.00
C GLU A 235 -44.54 -38.43 -87.50
N ALA A 236 -44.92 -38.62 -86.24
CA ALA A 236 -45.13 -39.94 -85.65
C ALA A 236 -46.63 -40.21 -85.47
N PRO A 237 -47.31 -40.90 -86.41
CA PRO A 237 -48.76 -41.10 -86.36
C PRO A 237 -49.23 -41.99 -85.19
N TRP A 238 -48.33 -42.81 -84.62
CA TRP A 238 -48.57 -43.58 -83.40
C TRP A 238 -48.52 -42.72 -82.12
N MET A 239 -48.02 -41.48 -82.21
CA MET A 239 -47.98 -40.53 -81.11
C MET A 239 -49.11 -39.51 -81.29
N PRO A 240 -50.04 -39.36 -80.32
CA PRO A 240 -51.07 -38.32 -80.40
C PRO A 240 -50.40 -36.95 -80.50
N ASP A 241 -50.86 -36.10 -81.42
CA ASP A 241 -50.45 -34.70 -81.45
C ASP A 241 -50.91 -34.04 -80.13
N MET A 242 -49.94 -33.71 -79.28
CA MET A 242 -50.19 -33.13 -77.96
C MET A 242 -50.60 -31.65 -78.04
N GLY A 243 -50.89 -31.13 -79.23
CA GLY A 243 -51.31 -29.74 -79.46
C GLY A 243 -50.20 -28.73 -79.20
N TYR A 244 -48.95 -29.19 -79.16
CA TYR A 244 -47.79 -28.35 -78.87
C TYR A 244 -47.26 -27.78 -80.18
N VAL A 245 -47.94 -26.78 -80.73
CA VAL A 245 -47.36 -25.96 -81.81
C VAL A 245 -46.35 -25.03 -81.15
N PRO A 246 -45.03 -25.25 -81.32
CA PRO A 246 -44.06 -24.31 -80.80
C PRO A 246 -44.32 -22.96 -81.50
N PRO A 247 -44.50 -21.86 -80.75
CA PRO A 247 -44.61 -20.54 -81.36
C PRO A 247 -43.37 -20.33 -82.24
N LYS A 248 -43.55 -19.61 -83.36
CA LYS A 248 -42.43 -19.31 -84.25
C LYS A 248 -41.31 -18.63 -83.43
N PRO A 249 -40.05 -19.06 -83.58
CA PRO A 249 -38.95 -18.44 -82.86
C PRO A 249 -38.88 -16.96 -83.27
N LEU A 250 -38.99 -16.08 -82.28
CA LEU A 250 -38.88 -14.64 -82.47
C LEU A 250 -37.50 -14.29 -83.03
N SER A 251 -37.45 -13.48 -84.07
CA SER A 251 -36.19 -12.93 -84.57
C SER A 251 -35.62 -11.90 -83.59
N ALA A 252 -34.31 -11.65 -83.66
CA ALA A 252 -33.67 -10.64 -82.80
C ALA A 252 -34.22 -9.22 -83.03
N GLN A 253 -34.70 -8.92 -84.24
CA GLN A 253 -35.35 -7.64 -84.55
C GLN A 253 -36.73 -7.55 -83.90
N GLU A 254 -37.55 -8.59 -84.05
CA GLU A 254 -38.85 -8.67 -83.37
C GLU A 254 -38.70 -8.59 -81.84
N LEU A 255 -37.66 -9.18 -81.26
CA LEU A 255 -37.37 -9.03 -79.82
C LEU A 255 -37.06 -7.57 -79.43
N LEU A 256 -36.23 -6.86 -80.20
CA LEU A 256 -35.93 -5.46 -79.93
C LEU A 256 -37.16 -4.55 -80.11
N ASP A 257 -37.98 -4.83 -81.11
CA ASP A 257 -39.25 -4.14 -81.35
C ASP A 257 -40.20 -4.38 -80.17
N THR A 258 -40.36 -5.63 -79.70
CA THR A 258 -41.20 -5.93 -78.53
C THR A 258 -40.70 -5.24 -77.25
N LEU A 259 -39.39 -5.15 -77.02
CA LEU A 259 -38.86 -4.42 -75.86
C LEU A 259 -39.13 -2.91 -75.95
N SER A 260 -39.10 -2.35 -77.16
CA SER A 260 -39.43 -0.94 -77.41
C SER A 260 -40.92 -0.67 -77.18
N ASP A 261 -41.78 -1.60 -77.59
CA ASP A 261 -43.22 -1.57 -77.33
C ASP A 261 -43.50 -1.67 -75.81
N MET A 262 -42.80 -2.54 -75.09
CA MET A 262 -42.88 -2.64 -73.62
C MET A 262 -42.42 -1.35 -72.93
N ASP A 263 -41.35 -0.72 -73.40
CA ASP A 263 -40.88 0.58 -72.89
C ASP A 263 -41.95 1.67 -73.09
N PHE A 264 -42.61 1.68 -74.25
CA PHE A 264 -43.72 2.58 -74.54
C PHE A 264 -44.91 2.31 -73.61
N ALA A 265 -45.35 1.05 -73.47
CA ALA A 265 -46.46 0.66 -72.59
C ALA A 265 -46.19 1.04 -71.13
N LEU A 266 -44.98 0.78 -70.61
CA LEU A 266 -44.55 1.19 -69.27
C LEU A 266 -44.60 2.72 -69.11
N SER A 267 -44.14 3.47 -70.11
CA SER A 267 -44.11 4.94 -70.05
C SER A 267 -45.52 5.54 -70.03
N VAL A 268 -46.45 4.99 -70.80
CA VAL A 268 -47.85 5.41 -70.83
C VAL A 268 -48.50 5.08 -69.50
N ARG A 269 -48.29 3.86 -68.99
CA ARG A 269 -48.91 3.36 -67.78
C ARG A 269 -48.45 4.10 -66.52
N LEU A 270 -47.15 4.34 -66.36
CA LEU A 270 -46.60 5.06 -65.20
C LEU A 270 -46.96 6.54 -65.18
N ASN A 271 -47.22 7.15 -66.34
CA ASN A 271 -47.59 8.57 -66.42
C ASN A 271 -49.09 8.83 -66.30
N LEU A 272 -49.95 7.92 -66.78
CA LEU A 272 -51.40 8.15 -66.90
C LEU A 272 -52.26 7.35 -65.91
N HIS A 273 -51.84 6.14 -65.54
CA HIS A 273 -52.72 5.15 -64.88
C HIS A 273 -52.25 4.70 -63.50
N GLN A 274 -51.13 5.20 -62.99
CA GLN A 274 -50.55 4.77 -61.72
C GLN A 274 -50.28 5.93 -60.77
N ASP A 275 -50.68 5.75 -59.51
CA ASP A 275 -50.32 6.64 -58.42
C ASP A 275 -48.97 6.21 -57.84
N LEU A 276 -47.91 6.90 -58.25
CA LEU A 276 -46.54 6.59 -57.83
C LEU A 276 -46.29 6.91 -56.35
N PRO A 277 -45.77 5.96 -55.55
CA PRO A 277 -45.26 6.25 -54.21
C PRO A 277 -44.23 7.39 -54.23
N PRO A 278 -44.18 8.28 -53.22
CA PRO A 278 -43.26 9.42 -53.21
C PRO A 278 -41.79 9.06 -53.43
N ARG A 279 -41.37 7.86 -52.99
CA ARG A 279 -40.00 7.35 -53.14
C ARG A 279 -39.74 6.65 -54.47
N PHE A 280 -40.78 6.34 -55.25
CA PHE A 280 -40.70 5.75 -56.59
C PHE A 280 -40.86 6.79 -57.71
N GLN A 281 -40.81 8.10 -57.40
CA GLN A 281 -40.84 9.16 -58.41
C GLN A 281 -39.57 9.21 -59.27
N LYS A 282 -38.45 8.67 -58.77
CA LYS A 282 -37.19 8.57 -59.49
C LYS A 282 -37.13 7.20 -60.19
N TYR A 283 -37.47 7.18 -61.46
CA TYR A 283 -37.45 5.97 -62.28
C TYR A 283 -36.89 6.22 -63.68
N THR A 284 -36.39 5.16 -64.30
CA THR A 284 -35.92 5.14 -65.69
C THR A 284 -36.49 3.94 -66.41
N ILE A 285 -36.95 4.12 -67.66
CA ILE A 285 -37.51 3.06 -68.48
C ILE A 285 -36.52 2.75 -69.60
N ALA A 286 -36.11 1.48 -69.71
CA ALA A 286 -35.26 1.00 -70.81
C ALA A 286 -35.24 -0.54 -70.86
N ASN A 287 -35.22 -1.10 -72.08
CA ASN A 287 -35.12 -2.54 -72.35
C ASN A 287 -36.31 -3.34 -71.78
N GLY A 288 -37.53 -2.83 -71.95
CA GLY A 288 -38.78 -3.46 -71.53
C GLY A 288 -39.00 -3.48 -70.02
N ARG A 289 -38.30 -2.62 -69.26
CA ARG A 289 -38.42 -2.56 -67.79
C ARG A 289 -38.35 -1.12 -67.26
N ALA A 290 -39.05 -0.90 -66.15
CA ALA A 290 -38.99 0.30 -65.35
C ALA A 290 -38.12 0.05 -64.11
N THR A 291 -36.99 0.75 -64.04
CA THR A 291 -36.08 0.73 -62.89
C THR A 291 -36.44 1.87 -61.94
N PHE A 292 -36.83 1.55 -60.71
CA PHE A 292 -37.07 2.52 -59.65
C PHE A 292 -35.86 2.60 -58.73
N THR A 293 -35.39 3.82 -58.44
CA THR A 293 -34.19 4.05 -57.61
C THR A 293 -34.56 4.68 -56.27
N VAL A 294 -34.30 3.97 -55.17
CA VAL A 294 -34.41 4.49 -53.80
C VAL A 294 -33.00 4.73 -53.24
N ASP A 295 -32.63 6.01 -53.13
CA ASP A 295 -31.27 6.43 -52.77
C ASP A 295 -30.81 5.79 -51.44
N GLY A 296 -29.66 5.12 -51.48
CA GLY A 296 -29.04 4.49 -50.30
C GLY A 296 -29.68 3.17 -49.84
N GLU A 297 -30.68 2.65 -50.55
CA GLU A 297 -31.34 1.38 -50.23
C GLU A 297 -31.29 0.36 -51.36
N PHE A 298 -32.02 0.59 -52.46
CA PHE A 298 -32.11 -0.36 -53.57
C PHE A 298 -32.59 0.26 -54.89
N GLU A 299 -32.34 -0.45 -55.97
CA GLU A 299 -32.99 -0.30 -57.27
C GLU A 299 -33.80 -1.55 -57.57
N VAL A 300 -35.04 -1.38 -58.02
CA VAL A 300 -35.91 -2.49 -58.41
C VAL A 300 -36.32 -2.35 -59.87
N ASP A 301 -36.21 -3.44 -60.61
CA ASP A 301 -36.61 -3.54 -62.01
C ASP A 301 -37.98 -4.22 -62.09
N LEU A 302 -38.99 -3.51 -62.60
CA LEU A 302 -40.35 -4.01 -62.79
C LEU A 302 -40.71 -4.01 -64.28
N ALA A 303 -41.43 -5.02 -64.73
CA ALA A 303 -41.94 -5.13 -66.11
C ALA A 303 -43.47 -5.29 -66.11
N VAL A 304 -44.07 -5.13 -67.28
CA VAL A 304 -45.50 -5.33 -67.52
C VAL A 304 -45.65 -6.38 -68.61
N ALA A 305 -46.59 -7.30 -68.44
CA ALA A 305 -46.82 -8.41 -69.39
C ALA A 305 -47.93 -8.13 -70.41
N ASP A 306 -48.77 -7.12 -70.18
CA ASP A 306 -49.94 -6.79 -71.00
C ASP A 306 -50.19 -5.27 -71.02
N ASP A 307 -50.79 -4.75 -72.08
CA ASP A 307 -51.12 -3.33 -72.24
C ASP A 307 -52.29 -2.90 -71.34
N ASP A 308 -53.01 -3.85 -70.74
CA ASP A 308 -54.10 -3.57 -69.81
C ASP A 308 -53.59 -2.84 -68.54
N PRO A 309 -54.10 -1.61 -68.26
CA PRO A 309 -53.70 -0.84 -67.08
C PRO A 309 -54.02 -1.55 -65.75
N GLU A 310 -54.93 -2.52 -65.72
CA GLU A 310 -55.27 -3.34 -64.54
C GLU A 310 -54.30 -4.52 -64.30
N ALA A 311 -53.52 -4.94 -65.31
CA ALA A 311 -52.62 -6.09 -65.21
C ALA A 311 -51.50 -5.86 -64.19
N SER A 312 -51.11 -6.82 -63.34
CA SER A 312 -50.07 -6.55 -62.33
C SER A 312 -48.67 -6.29 -62.93
N PHE A 313 -47.85 -5.50 -62.22
CA PHE A 313 -46.42 -5.43 -62.52
C PHE A 313 -45.73 -6.72 -62.09
N TYR A 314 -44.65 -7.10 -62.79
CA TYR A 314 -43.82 -8.25 -62.48
C TYR A 314 -42.42 -7.82 -62.06
N PHE A 315 -41.94 -8.41 -60.96
CA PHE A 315 -40.59 -8.25 -60.46
C PHE A 315 -39.59 -8.96 -61.37
N ILE A 316 -38.52 -8.26 -61.76
CA ILE A 316 -37.43 -8.81 -62.58
C ILE A 316 -36.15 -8.99 -61.76
N ASP A 317 -35.66 -7.91 -61.14
CA ASP A 317 -34.39 -7.91 -60.40
C ASP A 317 -34.34 -6.84 -59.31
N LEU A 318 -33.47 -7.05 -58.32
CA LEU A 318 -33.23 -6.13 -57.20
C LEU A 318 -31.73 -5.90 -57.02
N ARG A 319 -31.29 -4.65 -57.12
CA ARG A 319 -29.91 -4.23 -56.84
C ARG A 319 -29.87 -3.44 -55.54
N LEU A 320 -29.02 -3.82 -54.60
CA LEU A 320 -28.90 -3.12 -53.32
C LEU A 320 -27.90 -1.97 -53.42
N LEU A 321 -28.28 -0.77 -52.96
CA LEU A 321 -27.49 0.47 -53.08
C LEU A 321 -26.74 0.88 -51.79
N PHE A 322 -26.45 -0.09 -50.94
CA PHE A 322 -25.60 0.12 -49.75
C PHE A 322 -24.36 -0.78 -49.82
N SER A 323 -23.37 -0.54 -48.97
CA SER A 323 -22.14 -1.32 -48.87
C SER A 323 -21.81 -1.60 -47.41
N PRO A 324 -21.32 -2.79 -47.03
CA PRO A 324 -21.14 -3.98 -47.87
C PRO A 324 -22.48 -4.66 -48.20
N THR A 325 -22.56 -5.22 -49.41
CA THR A 325 -23.69 -6.05 -49.86
C THR A 325 -23.22 -7.45 -50.22
N THR A 326 -23.96 -8.46 -49.75
CA THR A 326 -23.87 -9.80 -50.32
C THR A 326 -24.64 -9.81 -51.62
N PRO A 327 -24.04 -10.20 -52.76
CA PRO A 327 -24.76 -10.26 -54.02
C PRO A 327 -25.91 -11.26 -53.92
N ILE A 328 -27.11 -10.89 -54.40
CA ILE A 328 -28.30 -11.76 -54.44
C ILE A 328 -28.16 -12.76 -55.60
N ASN A 329 -27.05 -13.50 -55.65
CA ASN A 329 -26.74 -14.46 -56.70
C ASN A 329 -27.25 -15.87 -56.36
N ASN A 330 -27.96 -16.02 -55.24
CA ASN A 330 -28.54 -17.30 -54.85
C ASN A 330 -29.92 -17.44 -55.48
N ASP A 331 -30.04 -18.29 -56.51
CA ASP A 331 -31.29 -18.59 -57.23
C ASP A 331 -32.45 -18.89 -56.27
N ARG A 332 -32.19 -19.55 -55.13
CA ARG A 332 -33.25 -19.85 -54.16
C ARG A 332 -33.81 -18.60 -53.49
N LEU A 333 -32.95 -17.67 -53.10
CA LEU A 333 -33.37 -16.41 -52.49
C LEU A 333 -34.05 -15.51 -53.51
N ARG A 334 -33.50 -15.46 -54.75
CA ARG A 334 -34.11 -14.75 -55.86
C ARG A 334 -35.52 -15.25 -56.15
N ASN A 335 -35.71 -16.55 -56.29
CA ASN A 335 -37.02 -17.15 -56.57
C ASN A 335 -38.04 -16.88 -55.44
N GLN A 336 -37.61 -16.88 -54.18
CA GLN A 336 -38.49 -16.56 -53.05
C GLN A 336 -38.84 -15.07 -53.00
N LEU A 337 -37.86 -14.20 -53.27
CA LEU A 337 -38.06 -12.76 -53.29
C LEU A 337 -38.97 -12.36 -54.46
N GLU A 338 -38.76 -12.95 -55.64
CA GLU A 338 -39.61 -12.79 -56.82
C GLU A 338 -41.05 -13.25 -56.55
N ALA A 339 -41.23 -14.47 -56.01
CA ALA A 339 -42.55 -14.99 -55.69
C ALA A 339 -43.31 -14.07 -54.72
N ARG A 340 -42.62 -13.58 -53.67
CA ARG A 340 -43.25 -12.71 -52.67
C ARG A 340 -43.48 -11.29 -53.19
N ALA A 341 -42.55 -10.74 -53.98
CA ALA A 341 -42.69 -9.43 -54.59
C ALA A 341 -43.87 -9.42 -55.58
N ASN A 342 -43.98 -10.45 -56.43
CA ASN A 342 -45.10 -10.59 -57.36
C ASN A 342 -46.45 -10.76 -56.63
N GLU A 343 -46.49 -11.51 -55.52
CA GLU A 343 -47.69 -11.60 -54.67
C GLU A 343 -48.08 -10.23 -54.07
N THR A 344 -47.11 -9.43 -53.62
CA THR A 344 -47.37 -8.08 -53.10
C THR A 344 -47.80 -7.10 -54.19
N LEU A 345 -47.22 -7.21 -55.40
CA LEU A 345 -47.58 -6.41 -56.56
C LEU A 345 -49.01 -6.71 -57.02
N ALA A 346 -49.42 -7.98 -57.00
CA ALA A 346 -50.77 -8.40 -57.38
C ALA A 346 -51.85 -7.97 -56.38
N THR A 347 -51.52 -7.89 -55.09
CA THR A 347 -52.50 -7.57 -54.03
C THR A 347 -52.59 -6.07 -53.72
N SER A 348 -51.44 -5.39 -53.69
CA SER A 348 -51.29 -4.05 -53.11
C SER A 348 -50.59 -3.06 -54.04
N GLY A 349 -50.32 -3.45 -55.29
CA GLY A 349 -49.69 -2.62 -56.31
C GLY A 349 -48.27 -2.16 -55.94
N LEU A 350 -47.87 -1.02 -56.52
CA LEU A 350 -46.51 -0.45 -56.35
C LEU A 350 -46.22 -0.03 -54.90
N GLN A 351 -47.22 0.45 -54.16
CA GLN A 351 -47.06 0.85 -52.75
C GLN A 351 -46.72 -0.36 -51.86
N GLY A 352 -47.44 -1.47 -52.01
CA GLY A 352 -47.16 -2.69 -51.23
C GLY A 352 -45.80 -3.30 -51.57
N CYS A 353 -45.38 -3.22 -52.83
CA CYS A 353 -44.04 -3.63 -53.25
C CYS A 353 -42.95 -2.76 -52.61
N TYR A 354 -43.12 -1.43 -52.61
CA TYR A 354 -42.23 -0.51 -51.91
C TYR A 354 -42.15 -0.87 -50.42
N ASP A 355 -43.27 -1.01 -49.73
CA ASP A 355 -43.30 -1.29 -48.28
C ASP A 355 -42.64 -2.64 -47.95
N PHE A 356 -42.83 -3.66 -48.79
CA PHE A 356 -42.17 -4.95 -48.64
C PHE A 356 -40.65 -4.85 -48.84
N LEU A 357 -40.19 -4.28 -49.96
CA LEU A 357 -38.77 -4.19 -50.30
C LEU A 357 -38.01 -3.27 -49.34
N HIS A 358 -38.62 -2.15 -48.96
CA HIS A 358 -38.07 -1.22 -47.96
C HIS A 358 -37.87 -1.92 -46.61
N ASN A 359 -38.91 -2.59 -46.09
CA ASN A 359 -38.78 -3.36 -44.83
C ASN A 359 -37.77 -4.51 -44.92
N PHE A 360 -37.70 -5.18 -46.08
CA PHE A 360 -36.70 -6.21 -46.35
C PHE A 360 -35.28 -5.64 -46.28
N VAL A 361 -35.02 -4.51 -46.96
CA VAL A 361 -33.71 -3.86 -46.96
C VAL A 361 -33.32 -3.36 -45.57
N LEU A 362 -34.22 -2.70 -44.83
CA LEU A 362 -33.93 -2.27 -43.46
C LEU A 362 -33.55 -3.47 -42.55
N THR A 363 -34.28 -4.56 -42.66
CA THR A 363 -33.99 -5.80 -41.91
C THR A 363 -32.66 -6.41 -42.34
N HIS A 364 -32.35 -6.36 -43.64
CA HIS A 364 -31.08 -6.86 -44.17
C HIS A 364 -29.89 -6.00 -43.70
N LYS A 365 -30.02 -4.66 -43.71
CA LYS A 365 -29.00 -3.74 -43.16
C LYS A 365 -28.70 -4.06 -41.69
N LEU A 366 -29.73 -4.27 -40.88
CA LEU A 366 -29.57 -4.68 -39.48
C LEU A 366 -28.90 -6.05 -39.34
N ASN A 367 -29.23 -7.01 -40.21
CA ASN A 367 -28.57 -8.31 -40.19
C ASN A 367 -27.09 -8.22 -40.58
N VAL A 368 -26.73 -7.37 -41.55
CA VAL A 368 -25.32 -7.10 -41.91
C VAL A 368 -24.58 -6.51 -40.71
N LEU A 369 -25.15 -5.51 -40.03
CA LEU A 369 -24.56 -4.94 -38.81
C LEU A 369 -24.44 -5.98 -37.69
N ARG A 370 -25.41 -6.88 -37.54
CA ARG A 370 -25.33 -8.00 -36.59
C ARG A 370 -24.19 -8.95 -36.92
N CYS A 371 -24.02 -9.33 -38.19
CA CYS A 371 -22.92 -10.19 -38.62
C CYS A 371 -21.56 -9.52 -38.35
N GLN A 372 -21.40 -8.25 -38.71
CA GLN A 372 -20.20 -7.47 -38.38
C GLN A 372 -19.96 -7.41 -36.87
N ALA A 373 -21.00 -7.19 -36.06
CA ALA A 373 -20.89 -7.19 -34.60
C ALA A 373 -20.44 -8.55 -34.04
N LEU A 374 -20.95 -9.66 -34.59
CA LEU A 374 -20.56 -11.01 -34.20
C LEU A 374 -19.11 -11.33 -34.60
N GLU A 375 -18.65 -10.83 -35.74
CA GLU A 375 -17.25 -10.93 -36.17
C GLU A 375 -16.33 -10.13 -35.23
N LEU A 376 -16.71 -8.89 -34.88
CA LEU A 376 -15.99 -8.07 -33.91
C LEU A 376 -15.90 -8.78 -32.54
N ALA A 377 -16.99 -9.43 -32.11
CA ALA A 377 -17.06 -10.15 -30.84
C ALA A 377 -16.15 -11.40 -30.81
N ARG A 378 -15.83 -11.98 -31.98
CA ARG A 378 -14.90 -13.11 -32.11
C ARG A 378 -13.45 -12.66 -32.27
N GLY A 379 -13.21 -11.45 -32.76
CA GLY A 379 -11.88 -10.88 -33.03
C GLY A 379 -11.44 -9.83 -32.01
N LYS A 380 -11.25 -8.58 -32.48
CA LYS A 380 -10.71 -7.44 -31.71
C LYS A 380 -11.42 -7.17 -30.38
N TRP A 381 -12.71 -7.46 -30.29
CA TRP A 381 -13.56 -7.15 -29.13
C TRP A 381 -13.93 -8.38 -28.28
N ILE A 382 -13.12 -9.45 -28.36
CA ILE A 382 -13.36 -10.68 -27.60
C ILE A 382 -13.63 -10.38 -26.12
N ASP A 383 -14.70 -10.99 -25.60
CA ASP A 383 -15.25 -10.82 -24.23
C ASP A 383 -15.64 -9.40 -23.80
N ASN A 384 -15.44 -8.37 -24.63
CA ASN A 384 -15.73 -6.98 -24.27
C ASN A 384 -17.07 -6.47 -24.83
N ILE A 385 -17.61 -7.14 -25.86
CA ILE A 385 -18.96 -6.90 -26.38
C ILE A 385 -19.86 -8.13 -26.28
N LYS A 386 -21.16 -7.91 -26.17
CA LYS A 386 -22.19 -8.94 -26.28
C LYS A 386 -23.24 -8.50 -27.28
N VAL A 387 -23.49 -9.35 -28.28
CA VAL A 387 -24.45 -9.09 -29.35
C VAL A 387 -25.69 -9.92 -29.09
N GLU A 388 -26.84 -9.26 -28.97
CA GLU A 388 -28.16 -9.88 -28.88
C GLU A 388 -29.00 -9.37 -30.05
N GLY A 389 -29.78 -10.25 -30.68
CA GLY A 389 -30.74 -9.82 -31.68
C GLY A 389 -32.13 -10.27 -31.28
N ILE A 390 -33.02 -9.29 -31.14
CA ILE A 390 -34.40 -9.45 -30.72
C ILE A 390 -35.24 -8.87 -31.85
N HIS A 391 -36.05 -9.69 -32.52
CA HIS A 391 -36.98 -9.34 -33.60
C HIS A 391 -36.77 -7.96 -34.29
N ARG A 392 -36.05 -7.93 -35.41
CA ARG A 392 -35.71 -6.70 -36.18
C ARG A 392 -34.98 -5.61 -35.39
N ASN A 393 -34.41 -5.94 -34.23
CA ASN A 393 -33.48 -5.10 -33.47
C ASN A 393 -32.15 -5.84 -33.23
N VAL A 394 -31.07 -5.07 -33.22
CA VAL A 394 -29.72 -5.50 -32.87
C VAL A 394 -29.27 -4.70 -31.66
N VAL A 395 -28.99 -5.40 -30.57
CA VAL A 395 -28.50 -4.85 -29.31
C VAL A 395 -27.03 -5.22 -29.17
N VAL A 396 -26.17 -4.21 -29.11
CA VAL A 396 -24.74 -4.40 -28.85
C VAL A 396 -24.41 -3.80 -27.49
N GLN A 397 -24.20 -4.68 -26.50
CA GLN A 397 -23.66 -4.31 -25.21
C GLN A 397 -22.14 -4.16 -25.34
N TYR A 398 -21.59 -3.04 -24.90
CA TYR A 398 -20.14 -2.75 -24.92
C TYR A 398 -19.59 -2.53 -23.52
N TRP A 399 -18.28 -2.69 -23.36
CA TRP A 399 -17.58 -2.67 -22.06
C TRP A 399 -18.20 -3.64 -21.05
N ARG A 400 -18.47 -4.87 -21.48
CA ARG A 400 -19.17 -5.90 -20.70
C ARG A 400 -18.51 -6.16 -19.33
N ASN A 401 -17.19 -6.11 -19.26
CA ASN A 401 -16.40 -6.42 -18.07
C ASN A 401 -16.24 -5.24 -17.11
N GLN A 402 -16.81 -4.08 -17.43
CA GLN A 402 -16.76 -2.91 -16.55
C GLN A 402 -17.76 -3.08 -15.39
N GLY A 403 -17.32 -2.77 -14.17
CA GLY A 403 -18.20 -2.74 -13.00
C GLY A 403 -19.25 -1.62 -13.10
N GLY A 404 -20.49 -1.92 -12.69
CA GLY A 404 -21.60 -0.96 -12.65
C GLY A 404 -22.77 -1.32 -13.57
N GLY A 405 -23.52 -0.30 -14.00
CA GLY A 405 -24.67 -0.47 -14.90
C GLY A 405 -24.25 -0.82 -16.33
N LYS A 406 -25.08 -1.60 -17.03
CA LYS A 406 -24.81 -2.03 -18.42
C LYS A 406 -24.86 -0.86 -19.41
N ASN A 407 -23.98 -0.90 -20.40
CA ASN A 407 -23.94 0.06 -21.51
C ASN A 407 -24.23 -0.67 -22.82
N TRP A 408 -25.17 -0.17 -23.61
CA TRP A 408 -25.54 -0.82 -24.87
C TRP A 408 -26.13 0.18 -25.87
N ILE A 409 -26.07 -0.19 -27.14
CA ILE A 409 -26.73 0.48 -28.24
C ILE A 409 -27.75 -0.46 -28.88
N GLU A 410 -28.96 0.03 -29.11
CA GLU A 410 -30.02 -0.60 -29.88
C GLU A 410 -30.05 0.02 -31.28
N LEU A 411 -30.08 -0.83 -32.30
CA LEU A 411 -30.40 -0.47 -33.67
C LEU A 411 -31.64 -1.26 -34.05
N GLY A 412 -32.76 -0.57 -34.25
CA GLY A 412 -34.05 -1.21 -34.53
C GLY A 412 -34.78 -0.54 -35.69
N VAL A 413 -35.91 -1.11 -36.10
CA VAL A 413 -36.81 -0.46 -37.06
C VAL A 413 -37.95 0.20 -36.29
N GLY A 414 -38.03 1.52 -36.37
CA GLY A 414 -39.09 2.31 -35.75
C GLY A 414 -39.87 3.13 -36.75
N SER A 415 -41.05 3.61 -36.35
CA SER A 415 -41.82 4.57 -37.14
C SER A 415 -41.06 5.91 -37.15
N GLY A 416 -40.68 6.41 -38.33
CA GLY A 416 -39.96 7.68 -38.46
C GLY A 416 -40.71 8.85 -37.79
N GLN A 417 -39.97 9.91 -37.41
CA GLN A 417 -40.59 11.09 -36.80
C GLN A 417 -41.47 11.81 -37.83
N SER A 418 -42.79 11.71 -37.67
CA SER A 418 -43.72 12.51 -38.45
C SER A 418 -43.58 13.98 -38.03
N LYS A 419 -43.24 14.86 -38.99
CA LYS A 419 -43.31 16.30 -38.75
C LYS A 419 -44.75 16.66 -38.42
N VAL A 420 -44.97 17.32 -37.28
CA VAL A 420 -46.30 17.76 -36.83
C VAL A 420 -46.96 18.57 -37.97
N GLY A 421 -48.03 18.02 -38.57
CA GLY A 421 -48.75 18.60 -39.71
C GLY A 421 -48.59 17.89 -41.06
N ALA A 422 -47.80 16.81 -41.16
CA ALA A 422 -47.68 16.03 -42.40
C ALA A 422 -48.93 15.14 -42.63
N LYS A 423 -49.52 15.20 -43.83
CA LYS A 423 -50.70 14.40 -44.23
C LYS A 423 -50.40 12.91 -44.52
N GLN A 424 -49.15 12.50 -44.53
CA GLN A 424 -48.73 11.13 -44.90
C GLN A 424 -48.28 10.31 -43.69
N PRO A 425 -48.53 8.97 -43.70
CA PRO A 425 -48.03 8.06 -42.67
C PRO A 425 -46.49 8.05 -42.65
N SER A 426 -45.92 7.98 -41.45
CA SER A 426 -44.47 7.92 -41.24
C SER A 426 -43.91 6.60 -41.75
N VAL A 427 -42.92 6.69 -42.62
CA VAL A 427 -42.18 5.55 -43.17
C VAL A 427 -41.27 4.95 -42.09
N PRO A 428 -41.09 3.62 -42.01
CA PRO A 428 -40.17 3.02 -41.06
C PRO A 428 -38.72 3.45 -41.34
N GLU A 429 -37.96 3.75 -40.31
CA GLU A 429 -36.54 4.10 -40.41
C GLU A 429 -35.74 3.33 -39.35
N ILE A 430 -34.42 3.24 -39.54
CA ILE A 430 -33.54 2.66 -38.51
C ILE A 430 -33.45 3.65 -37.36
N THR A 431 -33.99 3.28 -36.20
CA THR A 431 -33.90 4.05 -34.97
C THR A 431 -32.72 3.58 -34.13
N VAL A 432 -32.12 4.54 -33.44
CA VAL A 432 -30.98 4.32 -32.54
C VAL A 432 -31.45 4.62 -31.13
N ARG A 433 -31.17 3.71 -30.21
CA ARG A 433 -31.34 3.94 -28.77
C ARG A 433 -30.02 3.71 -28.07
N TRP A 434 -29.58 4.68 -27.28
CA TRP A 434 -28.32 4.57 -26.54
C TRP A 434 -28.56 4.61 -25.04
N VAL A 435 -28.07 3.58 -24.34
CA VAL A 435 -28.21 3.44 -22.89
C VAL A 435 -26.83 3.39 -22.25
N ARG A 436 -26.62 4.28 -21.27
CA ARG A 436 -25.40 4.36 -20.44
C ARG A 436 -25.75 4.06 -18.99
N ARG A 437 -25.02 3.14 -18.35
CA ARG A 437 -25.23 2.75 -16.95
C ARG A 437 -26.70 2.39 -16.63
N GLY A 438 -27.42 1.80 -17.59
CA GLY A 438 -28.83 1.47 -17.47
C GLY A 438 -29.83 2.63 -17.66
N GLN A 439 -29.37 3.84 -17.96
CA GLN A 439 -30.21 5.00 -18.28
C GLN A 439 -30.12 5.37 -19.75
N GLU A 440 -31.27 5.61 -20.37
CA GLU A 440 -31.36 6.06 -21.75
C GLU A 440 -30.87 7.50 -21.89
N VAL A 441 -30.11 7.75 -22.95
CA VAL A 441 -29.58 9.07 -23.29
C VAL A 441 -30.44 9.64 -24.42
N PRO A 442 -31.43 10.50 -24.11
CA PRO A 442 -32.18 11.20 -25.15
C PRO A 442 -31.27 12.21 -25.89
N ASP A 443 -31.61 12.53 -27.14
CA ASP A 443 -30.90 13.50 -27.99
C ASP A 443 -29.37 13.31 -28.03
N HIS A 444 -28.97 12.06 -28.28
CA HIS A 444 -27.56 11.71 -28.34
C HIS A 444 -26.83 12.23 -29.59
N ASP A 445 -27.46 12.96 -30.53
CA ASP A 445 -26.89 13.50 -31.79
C ASP A 445 -25.84 12.56 -32.42
N LEU A 446 -26.22 11.28 -32.59
CA LEU A 446 -25.38 10.29 -33.27
C LEU A 446 -25.92 10.19 -34.69
N LYS A 447 -25.10 10.58 -35.66
CA LYS A 447 -25.47 10.58 -37.08
C LYS A 447 -24.70 9.47 -37.78
N PHE A 448 -25.32 8.29 -37.88
CA PHE A 448 -24.71 7.16 -38.56
C PHE A 448 -24.99 7.19 -40.05
N ASN A 449 -23.99 6.77 -40.83
CA ASN A 449 -24.14 6.59 -42.26
C ASN A 449 -24.68 5.18 -42.53
N PHE A 450 -25.95 5.08 -42.96
CA PHE A 450 -26.58 3.80 -43.31
C PHE A 450 -26.44 3.41 -44.80
N THR A 451 -25.57 4.12 -45.55
CA THR A 451 -25.15 3.74 -46.91
C THR A 451 -23.87 2.92 -46.90
N VAL A 452 -22.90 3.27 -46.04
CA VAL A 452 -21.68 2.52 -45.79
C VAL A 452 -21.74 1.94 -44.37
N LEU A 453 -22.25 0.72 -44.26
CA LEU A 453 -22.49 0.03 -43.00
C LEU A 453 -21.17 -0.48 -42.41
N SER A 454 -20.76 0.11 -41.30
CA SER A 454 -19.65 -0.37 -40.48
C SER A 454 -20.06 -0.33 -39.01
N MET A 455 -20.25 -1.51 -38.42
CA MET A 455 -20.52 -1.63 -36.99
C MET A 455 -19.34 -1.11 -36.15
N GLU A 456 -18.10 -1.23 -36.64
CA GLU A 456 -16.91 -0.69 -35.97
C GLU A 456 -16.98 0.83 -35.85
N ASN A 457 -17.23 1.55 -36.96
CA ASN A 457 -17.37 3.00 -36.94
C ASN A 457 -18.53 3.47 -36.07
N ILE A 458 -19.64 2.73 -36.05
CA ILE A 458 -20.79 3.01 -35.18
C ILE A 458 -20.35 2.90 -33.71
N LEU A 459 -19.65 1.82 -33.34
CA LEU A 459 -19.14 1.64 -31.98
C LEU A 459 -18.11 2.71 -31.61
N ASP A 460 -17.18 3.05 -32.50
CA ASP A 460 -16.15 4.05 -32.25
C ASP A 460 -16.75 5.43 -31.97
N GLN A 461 -17.75 5.88 -32.75
CA GLN A 461 -18.46 7.13 -32.49
C GLN A 461 -19.22 7.12 -31.14
N VAL A 462 -19.89 6.00 -30.84
CA VAL A 462 -20.62 5.84 -29.56
C VAL A 462 -19.66 5.90 -28.39
N ILE A 463 -18.51 5.26 -28.51
CA ILE A 463 -17.49 5.19 -27.48
C ILE A 463 -16.75 6.53 -27.36
N ALA A 464 -16.47 7.23 -28.45
CA ALA A 464 -15.93 8.58 -28.45
C ALA A 464 -16.84 9.56 -27.70
N LYS A 465 -18.15 9.47 -27.92
CA LYS A 465 -19.13 10.28 -27.19
C LYS A 465 -19.25 9.88 -25.72
N HIS A 466 -19.15 8.59 -25.40
CA HIS A 466 -19.13 8.12 -24.02
C HIS A 466 -17.88 8.62 -23.27
N THR A 467 -16.70 8.45 -23.86
CA THR A 467 -15.41 8.85 -23.28
C THR A 467 -15.35 10.36 -23.09
N SER A 468 -15.77 11.14 -24.08
CA SER A 468 -15.90 12.60 -23.96
C SER A 468 -16.78 13.00 -22.78
N GLY A 469 -17.95 12.35 -22.60
CA GLY A 469 -18.82 12.62 -21.45
C GLY A 469 -18.19 12.25 -20.10
N ARG A 470 -17.44 11.14 -20.02
CA ARG A 470 -16.74 10.71 -18.79
C ARG A 470 -15.61 11.67 -18.43
N LEU A 471 -14.77 12.04 -19.39
CA LEU A 471 -13.66 12.96 -19.16
C LEU A 471 -14.16 14.38 -18.87
N SER A 472 -15.25 14.83 -19.50
CA SER A 472 -15.90 16.11 -19.20
C SER A 472 -16.49 16.15 -17.78
N ALA A 473 -17.14 15.07 -17.33
CA ALA A 473 -17.62 14.96 -15.97
C ALA A 473 -16.46 14.98 -14.94
N LEU A 474 -15.37 14.26 -15.24
CA LEU A 474 -14.18 14.25 -14.39
C LEU A 474 -13.51 15.64 -14.34
N SER A 475 -13.37 16.30 -15.49
CA SER A 475 -12.80 17.65 -15.61
C SER A 475 -13.63 18.69 -14.86
N THR A 476 -14.96 18.64 -14.97
CA THR A 476 -15.87 19.51 -14.22
C THR A 476 -15.76 19.26 -12.71
N ALA A 477 -15.65 18.00 -12.27
CA ALA A 477 -15.50 17.66 -10.86
C ALA A 477 -14.12 18.04 -10.28
N LEU A 478 -13.08 18.07 -11.12
CA LEU A 478 -11.73 18.48 -10.76
C LEU A 478 -11.54 20.00 -10.75
N ALA A 479 -12.36 20.73 -11.51
CA ALA A 479 -12.26 22.18 -11.67
C ALA A 479 -12.16 22.90 -10.31
N PRO A 480 -11.21 23.84 -10.15
CA PRO A 480 -11.10 24.63 -8.93
C PRO A 480 -12.30 25.59 -8.80
N PRO A 481 -12.73 25.93 -7.58
CA PRO A 481 -13.62 27.07 -7.36
C PRO A 481 -12.90 28.33 -7.86
N ALA A 482 -13.59 29.15 -8.66
CA ALA A 482 -13.04 30.29 -9.40
C ALA A 482 -12.08 31.17 -8.56
N ILE A 483 -10.77 30.97 -8.75
CA ILE A 483 -9.67 31.79 -8.23
C ILE A 483 -8.68 31.92 -9.38
N ASP A 484 -8.29 33.15 -9.73
CA ASP A 484 -7.53 33.45 -10.95
C ASP A 484 -6.04 33.05 -10.87
N ASP A 485 -5.50 32.84 -9.66
CA ASP A 485 -4.11 32.43 -9.41
C ASP A 485 -4.05 30.99 -8.86
N THR A 486 -4.14 29.98 -9.73
CA THR A 486 -3.98 28.56 -9.33
C THR A 486 -2.79 27.90 -10.00
N ASN A 487 -2.10 27.02 -9.26
CA ASN A 487 -0.95 26.24 -9.74
C ASN A 487 -1.36 25.00 -10.57
N PHE A 488 -2.64 24.93 -10.95
CA PHE A 488 -3.27 23.79 -11.61
C PHE A 488 -4.03 24.26 -12.84
N ALA A 489 -3.65 23.70 -13.98
CA ALA A 489 -4.37 23.85 -15.24
C ALA A 489 -4.86 22.48 -15.70
N GLN A 490 -5.99 22.47 -16.38
CA GLN A 490 -6.49 21.28 -17.07
C GLN A 490 -6.81 21.65 -18.52
N ASP A 491 -6.50 20.72 -19.42
CA ASP A 491 -6.87 20.81 -20.83
C ASP A 491 -7.68 19.56 -21.20
N LEU A 492 -8.86 19.77 -21.77
CA LEU A 492 -9.78 18.70 -22.12
C LEU A 492 -10.00 18.70 -23.64
N ILE A 493 -9.50 17.67 -24.30
CA ILE A 493 -9.73 17.41 -25.71
C ILE A 493 -10.85 16.36 -25.81
N THR A 494 -11.90 16.68 -26.57
CA THR A 494 -13.03 15.77 -26.83
C THR A 494 -13.17 15.53 -28.33
N SER A 495 -13.63 14.34 -28.68
CA SER A 495 -13.87 13.92 -30.06
C SER A 495 -15.21 13.19 -30.17
N SER A 496 -15.86 13.33 -31.32
CA SER A 496 -17.11 12.63 -31.66
C SER A 496 -16.90 11.46 -32.62
N THR A 497 -15.70 11.29 -33.15
CA THR A 497 -15.37 10.26 -34.16
C THR A 497 -14.58 9.12 -33.53
N ASP A 498 -13.46 9.45 -32.87
CA ASP A 498 -12.51 8.48 -32.34
C ASP A 498 -12.27 8.69 -30.85
N ALA A 499 -12.35 7.60 -30.09
CA ALA A 499 -12.21 7.63 -28.64
C ALA A 499 -10.77 7.84 -28.17
N THR A 500 -9.78 7.56 -29.02
CA THR A 500 -8.35 7.73 -28.70
C THR A 500 -7.92 9.19 -28.65
N ASP A 501 -8.65 10.07 -29.35
CA ASP A 501 -8.36 11.51 -29.40
C ASP A 501 -8.86 12.23 -28.13
N CYS A 502 -9.70 11.57 -27.34
CA CYS A 502 -10.22 12.09 -26.09
C CYS A 502 -9.15 12.01 -24.98
N VAL A 503 -8.62 13.17 -24.57
CA VAL A 503 -7.56 13.26 -23.57
C VAL A 503 -7.91 14.36 -22.55
N LEU A 504 -7.79 14.03 -21.26
CA LEU A 504 -7.79 15.02 -20.18
C LEU A 504 -6.37 15.18 -19.66
N GLN A 505 -5.74 16.31 -19.94
CA GLN A 505 -4.41 16.63 -19.47
C GLN A 505 -4.47 17.50 -18.21
N LEU A 506 -3.90 16.99 -17.13
CA LEU A 506 -3.69 17.72 -15.89
C LEU A 506 -2.27 18.26 -15.88
N ILE A 507 -2.13 19.57 -15.66
CA ILE A 507 -0.87 20.27 -15.72
C ILE A 507 -0.68 21.05 -14.43
N SER A 508 0.47 20.86 -13.80
CA SER A 508 0.97 21.72 -12.75
C SER A 508 2.42 22.06 -13.05
N ASN A 509 2.94 23.08 -12.37
CA ASN A 509 4.27 23.64 -12.53
C ASN A 509 5.40 22.58 -12.62
N ASP A 510 5.33 21.51 -11.80
CA ASP A 510 6.37 20.48 -11.71
C ASP A 510 5.98 19.09 -12.26
N ALA A 511 4.72 18.85 -12.65
CA ALA A 511 4.33 17.60 -13.32
C ALA A 511 3.05 17.70 -14.15
N SER A 512 2.96 16.82 -15.14
CA SER A 512 1.78 16.64 -16.00
C SER A 512 1.31 15.19 -15.98
N MET A 513 0.00 14.98 -16.07
CA MET A 513 -0.64 13.68 -16.13
C MET A 513 -1.75 13.70 -17.18
N ALA A 514 -1.72 12.79 -18.15
CA ALA A 514 -2.77 12.61 -19.13
C ALA A 514 -3.65 11.41 -18.74
N ILE A 515 -4.97 11.61 -18.74
CA ILE A 515 -5.98 10.58 -18.48
C ILE A 515 -6.73 10.33 -19.79
N THR A 516 -6.68 9.10 -20.26
CA THR A 516 -7.41 8.61 -21.45
C THR A 516 -8.27 7.41 -21.06
N THR A 517 -9.05 6.90 -22.01
CA THR A 517 -9.83 5.67 -21.81
C THR A 517 -9.44 4.65 -22.88
N ASP A 518 -9.20 3.41 -22.48
CA ASP A 518 -9.06 2.28 -23.41
C ASP A 518 -10.38 2.11 -24.18
N PRO A 519 -10.40 2.27 -25.52
CA PRO A 519 -11.62 2.18 -26.30
C PRO A 519 -12.28 0.80 -26.20
N ILE A 520 -11.51 -0.28 -26.05
CA ILE A 520 -12.02 -1.65 -26.07
C ILE A 520 -12.57 -2.06 -24.71
N ARG A 521 -11.82 -1.81 -23.63
CA ARG A 521 -12.21 -2.22 -22.27
C ARG A 521 -13.01 -1.17 -21.51
N GLY A 522 -12.91 0.11 -21.90
CA GLY A 522 -13.54 1.22 -21.20
C GLY A 522 -12.84 1.62 -19.89
N PHE A 523 -11.62 1.15 -19.69
CA PHE A 523 -10.81 1.43 -18.51
C PHE A 523 -10.08 2.75 -18.65
N TYR A 524 -9.98 3.51 -17.56
CA TYR A 524 -9.11 4.68 -17.51
C TYR A 524 -7.66 4.23 -17.61
N CYS A 525 -6.89 4.93 -18.44
CA CYS A 525 -5.45 4.78 -18.62
C CYS A 525 -4.79 6.10 -18.27
N VAL A 526 -3.71 6.06 -17.50
CA VAL A 526 -3.04 7.26 -16.97
C VAL A 526 -1.57 7.28 -17.35
N GLN A 527 -1.12 8.40 -17.90
CA GLN A 527 0.28 8.63 -18.30
C GLN A 527 0.83 9.88 -17.62
N PRO A 528 2.13 9.96 -17.30
CA PRO A 528 3.14 8.90 -17.45
C PRO A 528 2.98 7.79 -16.41
N GLN A 529 3.46 6.59 -16.75
CA GLN A 529 3.39 5.40 -15.91
C GLN A 529 4.15 5.63 -14.59
N SER A 530 3.42 5.66 -13.49
CA SER A 530 3.93 5.94 -12.14
C SER A 530 3.16 5.12 -11.10
N LYS A 531 3.67 5.07 -9.86
CA LYS A 531 2.94 4.41 -8.75
C LYS A 531 1.56 5.05 -8.52
N SER A 532 1.48 6.37 -8.64
CA SER A 532 0.21 7.12 -8.57
C SER A 532 -0.72 6.78 -9.73
N ALA A 533 -0.21 6.74 -10.97
CA ALA A 533 -1.00 6.37 -12.14
C ALA A 533 -1.61 4.96 -11.99
N ARG A 534 -0.82 3.98 -11.57
CA ARG A 534 -1.29 2.61 -11.31
C ARG A 534 -2.38 2.55 -10.25
N GLU A 535 -2.28 3.37 -9.21
CA GLU A 535 -3.29 3.40 -8.14
C GLU A 535 -4.60 4.07 -8.61
N ILE A 536 -4.51 5.09 -9.46
CA ILE A 536 -5.66 5.70 -10.14
C ILE A 536 -6.35 4.65 -11.00
N GLU A 537 -5.62 3.98 -11.90
CA GLU A 537 -6.16 2.94 -12.77
C GLU A 537 -6.78 1.80 -11.95
N ARG A 538 -6.12 1.35 -10.88
CA ARG A 538 -6.63 0.29 -10.01
C ARG A 538 -7.96 0.69 -9.36
N LYS A 539 -8.03 1.87 -8.73
CA LYS A 539 -9.23 2.32 -8.02
C LYS A 539 -10.38 2.64 -8.96
N LEU A 540 -10.14 3.42 -10.01
CA LEU A 540 -11.20 3.86 -10.92
C LEU A 540 -11.78 2.72 -11.76
N ASN A 541 -10.99 1.69 -12.09
CA ASN A 541 -11.46 0.59 -12.94
C ASN A 541 -12.11 -0.56 -12.16
N HIS A 542 -11.79 -0.72 -10.87
CA HIS A 542 -12.35 -1.80 -10.04
C HIS A 542 -13.52 -1.35 -9.17
N ASP A 543 -13.53 -0.10 -8.69
CA ASP A 543 -14.57 0.40 -7.80
C ASP A 543 -15.50 1.40 -8.54
N PRO A 544 -16.73 1.00 -8.89
CA PRO A 544 -17.67 1.86 -9.60
C PRO A 544 -18.27 2.96 -8.72
N LEU A 545 -18.16 2.86 -7.39
CA LEU A 545 -18.63 3.86 -6.43
C LEU A 545 -17.52 4.84 -6.00
N ALA A 546 -16.29 4.62 -6.44
CA ALA A 546 -15.17 5.50 -6.11
C ALA A 546 -15.41 6.92 -6.65
N ASP A 547 -15.17 7.91 -5.78
CA ASP A 547 -15.15 9.31 -6.18
C ASP A 547 -13.95 9.56 -7.10
N SER A 548 -14.24 9.59 -8.39
CA SER A 548 -13.21 9.69 -9.42
C SER A 548 -12.36 10.96 -9.31
N ALA A 549 -12.96 12.09 -8.91
CA ALA A 549 -12.23 13.34 -8.76
C ALA A 549 -11.29 13.28 -7.56
N ASN A 550 -11.76 12.79 -6.41
CA ASN A 550 -10.93 12.70 -5.21
C ASN A 550 -9.78 11.70 -5.35
N VAL A 551 -10.00 10.56 -6.03
CA VAL A 551 -8.93 9.59 -6.32
C VAL A 551 -7.85 10.21 -7.20
N VAL A 552 -8.24 10.93 -8.25
CA VAL A 552 -7.30 11.60 -9.15
C VAL A 552 -6.57 12.73 -8.42
N ARG A 553 -7.27 13.59 -7.67
CA ARG A 553 -6.69 14.66 -6.84
C ARG A 553 -5.62 14.14 -5.90
N TYR A 554 -5.95 13.14 -5.09
CA TYR A 554 -5.03 12.57 -4.12
C TYR A 554 -3.75 12.03 -4.78
N ASN A 555 -3.89 11.24 -5.84
CA ASN A 555 -2.76 10.58 -6.48
C ASN A 555 -1.91 11.54 -7.32
N PHE A 556 -2.52 12.57 -7.93
CA PHE A 556 -1.81 13.65 -8.62
C PHE A 556 -0.95 14.44 -7.63
N CYS A 557 -1.53 14.90 -6.51
CA CYS A 557 -0.78 15.58 -5.44
C CYS A 557 0.32 14.70 -4.83
N ARG A 558 0.07 13.39 -4.65
CA ARG A 558 1.08 12.43 -4.20
C ARG A 558 2.25 12.27 -5.19
N SER A 559 1.97 12.33 -6.49
CA SER A 559 2.98 12.28 -7.55
C SER A 559 3.91 13.48 -7.47
N GLN A 560 3.34 14.70 -7.39
CA GLN A 560 4.10 15.94 -7.19
C GLN A 560 5.02 15.82 -5.97
N LEU A 561 4.45 15.38 -4.85
CA LEU A 561 5.17 15.23 -3.59
C LEU A 561 6.28 14.17 -3.66
N SER A 562 6.14 13.11 -4.45
CA SER A 562 7.20 12.12 -4.67
C SER A 562 8.41 12.70 -5.42
N HIS A 563 8.19 13.61 -6.37
CA HIS A 563 9.28 14.35 -7.01
C HIS A 563 10.01 15.24 -6.00
N ILE A 564 9.28 15.91 -5.12
CA ILE A 564 9.84 16.70 -4.02
C ILE A 564 10.65 15.82 -3.07
N GLU A 565 10.13 14.67 -2.65
CA GLU A 565 10.82 13.70 -1.78
C GLU A 565 12.15 13.24 -2.40
N SER A 566 12.18 12.95 -3.70
CA SER A 566 13.40 12.55 -4.40
C SER A 566 14.46 13.67 -4.40
N ARG A 567 14.04 14.90 -4.68
CA ARG A 567 14.93 16.09 -4.66
C ARG A 567 15.39 16.43 -3.23
N ALA A 568 14.51 16.28 -2.24
CA ALA A 568 14.83 16.49 -0.83
C ALA A 568 15.88 15.48 -0.33
N ARG A 569 15.75 14.20 -0.71
CA ARG A 569 16.73 13.16 -0.37
C ARG A 569 18.12 13.48 -0.92
N ALA A 570 18.21 14.09 -2.10
CA ALA A 570 19.49 14.51 -2.69
C ALA A 570 20.20 15.63 -1.90
N ILE A 571 19.50 16.36 -1.03
CA ILE A 571 20.03 17.43 -0.17
C ILE A 571 20.25 16.92 1.28
N GLY A 572 20.13 15.61 1.51
CA GLY A 572 20.29 15.01 2.85
C GLY A 572 19.06 15.16 3.76
N LEU A 573 17.91 15.57 3.22
CA LEU A 573 16.64 15.56 3.95
C LEU A 573 16.03 14.16 3.89
N SER A 574 16.03 13.48 5.04
CA SER A 574 15.43 12.15 5.19
C SER A 574 13.94 12.25 5.52
N GLN A 575 13.12 11.35 4.99
CA GLN A 575 11.70 11.31 5.35
C GLN A 575 11.53 10.85 6.80
N CYS A 576 10.75 11.57 7.59
CA CYS A 576 10.36 11.11 8.92
C CYS A 576 9.44 9.89 8.79
N GLY A 577 9.71 8.83 9.55
CA GLY A 577 8.78 7.71 9.70
C GLY A 577 7.43 8.13 10.29
N ILE A 578 6.41 7.27 10.20
CA ILE A 578 4.98 7.54 10.52
C ILE A 578 4.83 8.44 11.77
N THR A 579 4.58 9.73 11.56
CA THR A 579 4.26 10.69 12.62
C THR A 579 2.75 10.83 12.71
N SER A 580 2.17 10.51 13.86
CA SER A 580 0.76 10.86 14.11
C SER A 580 0.61 12.40 14.18
N HIS A 581 -0.57 12.97 13.95
CA HIS A 581 -0.79 14.40 14.12
C HIS A 581 -1.78 14.65 15.25
N ARG A 582 -1.49 15.65 16.10
CA ARG A 582 -2.30 16.01 17.27
C ARG A 582 -2.30 17.54 17.44
N GLY A 583 -3.28 18.07 18.18
CA GLY A 583 -3.33 19.50 18.49
C GLY A 583 -3.60 20.39 17.27
N THR A 584 -2.96 21.56 17.22
CA THR A 584 -3.17 22.58 16.18
C THR A 584 -2.79 22.12 14.77
N ALA A 585 -1.85 21.17 14.65
CA ALA A 585 -1.44 20.61 13.36
C ALA A 585 -2.55 19.77 12.70
N SER A 586 -3.49 19.21 13.47
CA SER A 586 -4.56 18.35 12.95
C SER A 586 -5.55 19.10 12.07
N PHE A 587 -5.72 20.42 12.25
CA PHE A 587 -6.63 21.23 11.44
C PHE A 587 -6.07 21.34 10.01
N VAL A 588 -4.84 21.82 9.88
CA VAL A 588 -4.15 22.00 8.59
C VAL A 588 -3.95 20.67 7.85
N LEU A 589 -3.54 19.61 8.56
CA LEU A 589 -3.26 18.32 7.93
C LEU A 589 -4.52 17.50 7.56
N ARG A 590 -5.70 17.84 8.10
CA ARG A 590 -6.98 17.24 7.68
C ARG A 590 -7.53 17.90 6.42
N GLU A 591 -7.30 19.19 6.26
CA GLU A 591 -7.70 19.94 5.06
C GLU A 591 -6.76 19.67 3.87
N ALA A 592 -5.48 19.37 4.14
CA ALA A 592 -4.52 19.01 3.11
C ALA A 592 -4.81 17.66 2.44
N VAL A 593 -4.73 17.60 1.11
CA VAL A 593 -4.94 16.38 0.32
C VAL A 593 -3.84 15.35 0.60
N VAL A 594 -2.57 15.77 0.62
CA VAL A 594 -1.40 14.92 0.97
C VAL A 594 -0.35 15.75 1.72
N TYR A 595 0.41 15.13 2.62
CA TYR A 595 1.57 15.76 3.25
C TYR A 595 2.75 14.79 3.45
N VAL A 596 3.95 15.34 3.62
CA VAL A 596 5.14 14.61 4.07
C VAL A 596 5.98 15.47 4.99
N SER A 597 6.69 14.83 5.93
CA SER A 597 7.63 15.49 6.82
C SER A 597 9.04 14.98 6.55
N PHE A 598 9.97 15.93 6.43
CA PHE A 598 11.39 15.70 6.24
C PHE A 598 12.17 16.12 7.49
N GLN A 599 13.23 15.39 7.80
CA GLN A 599 14.15 15.71 8.89
C GLN A 599 15.58 15.64 8.38
N ARG A 600 16.35 16.67 8.71
CA ARG A 600 17.79 16.67 8.53
C ARG A 600 18.44 16.01 9.74
N SER A 601 19.48 15.20 9.52
CA SER A 601 20.16 14.52 10.63
C SER A 601 20.83 15.48 11.61
N SER A 602 21.23 16.67 11.14
CA SER A 602 21.75 17.76 11.97
C SER A 602 20.68 18.49 12.80
N TRP A 603 19.39 18.27 12.53
CA TRP A 603 18.29 18.83 13.30
C TRP A 603 17.94 17.90 14.48
N GLY A 604 17.43 18.48 15.57
CA GLY A 604 16.98 17.69 16.72
C GLY A 604 15.80 16.77 16.37
N ALA A 605 15.55 15.76 17.21
CA ALA A 605 14.41 14.85 17.06
C ALA A 605 13.04 15.55 17.15
N ASP A 606 13.02 16.79 17.62
CA ASP A 606 11.87 17.64 17.91
C ASP A 606 11.46 18.57 16.75
N ARG A 607 12.22 18.60 15.64
CA ARG A 607 11.94 19.50 14.51
C ARG A 607 11.97 18.76 13.17
N ALA A 608 11.00 19.09 12.32
CA ALA A 608 10.92 18.60 10.94
C ALA A 608 10.35 19.67 10.02
N LEU A 609 10.62 19.54 8.73
CA LEU A 609 10.06 20.35 7.66
C LEU A 609 8.89 19.58 7.04
N THR A 610 7.67 20.08 7.17
CA THR A 610 6.46 19.44 6.63
C THR A 610 5.97 20.20 5.41
N VAL A 611 5.73 19.50 4.32
CA VAL A 611 5.09 20.06 3.12
C VAL A 611 3.71 19.45 2.97
N THR A 612 2.70 20.30 2.78
CA THR A 612 1.36 19.89 2.36
C THR A 612 1.19 20.21 0.89
N CYS A 613 0.57 19.30 0.14
CA CYS A 613 0.30 19.47 -1.28
C CYS A 613 -1.21 19.41 -1.51
N ASP A 614 -1.76 20.49 -2.05
CA ASP A 614 -3.14 20.59 -2.49
C ASP A 614 -3.20 20.92 -3.99
N LEU A 615 -4.34 20.64 -4.64
CA LEU A 615 -4.52 20.86 -6.06
C LEU A 615 -4.51 22.35 -6.42
N ILE A 616 -5.13 23.19 -5.58
CA ILE A 616 -5.35 24.62 -5.86
C ILE A 616 -4.08 25.42 -5.55
N ASN A 617 -3.61 25.31 -4.30
CA ASN A 617 -2.50 26.10 -3.78
C ASN A 617 -1.12 25.49 -4.07
N GLY A 618 -1.05 24.22 -4.48
CA GLY A 618 0.22 23.52 -4.69
C GLY A 618 0.95 23.19 -3.38
N PRO A 619 2.30 23.09 -3.40
CA PRO A 619 3.09 22.72 -2.23
C PRO A 619 3.32 23.90 -1.26
N ILE A 620 2.76 23.81 -0.05
CA ILE A 620 2.94 24.79 1.03
C ILE A 620 3.86 24.20 2.11
N TRP A 621 4.82 25.00 2.60
CA TRP A 621 5.88 24.56 3.50
C TRP A 621 5.68 25.06 4.94
N TYR A 622 5.88 24.16 5.90
CA TYR A 622 5.73 24.41 7.33
C TYR A 622 6.92 23.89 8.11
N LEU A 623 7.29 24.59 9.18
CA LEU A 623 8.16 24.05 10.24
C LEU A 623 7.29 23.33 11.27
N ALA A 624 7.50 22.02 11.43
CA ALA A 624 6.81 21.16 12.36
C ALA A 624 7.58 20.99 13.67
N THR A 625 6.86 21.10 14.80
CA THR A 625 7.36 20.66 16.11
C THR A 625 6.88 19.24 16.38
N ILE A 626 7.82 18.32 16.54
CA ILE A 626 7.55 16.92 16.85
C ILE A 626 7.64 16.73 18.36
N GLY A 627 6.53 16.31 18.98
CA GLY A 627 6.46 15.89 20.36
C GLY A 627 6.20 14.39 20.49
N GLY A 628 6.54 13.79 21.62
CA GLY A 628 6.29 12.37 21.87
C GLY A 628 6.59 11.95 23.30
N ARG A 629 5.63 11.27 23.93
CA ARG A 629 5.84 10.43 25.12
C ARG A 629 5.76 8.97 24.68
N ASP A 630 6.63 8.13 25.24
CA ASP A 630 6.58 6.67 25.10
C ASP A 630 6.66 6.15 23.65
N GLY A 631 7.64 6.62 22.87
CA GLY A 631 8.00 6.02 21.58
C GLY A 631 7.11 6.40 20.38
N SER A 632 5.99 7.11 20.58
CA SER A 632 5.16 7.65 19.50
C SER A 632 5.57 9.08 19.16
N ARG A 633 6.02 9.32 17.92
CA ARG A 633 6.32 10.67 17.40
C ARG A 633 5.05 11.30 16.83
N ALA A 634 4.72 12.51 17.25
CA ALA A 634 3.55 13.24 16.77
C ALA A 634 3.87 14.69 16.39
N ILE A 635 3.29 15.17 15.30
CA ILE A 635 3.33 16.60 14.93
C ILE A 635 2.31 17.33 15.80
N GLU A 636 2.77 18.26 16.64
CA GLU A 636 1.91 19.01 17.57
C GLU A 636 1.55 20.41 17.04
N ARG A 637 2.50 21.08 16.41
CA ARG A 637 2.36 22.45 15.88
C ARG A 637 3.02 22.55 14.50
N LEU A 638 2.36 23.27 13.61
CA LEU A 638 2.86 23.67 12.30
C LEU A 638 2.93 25.20 12.27
N THR A 639 4.10 25.74 11.94
CA THR A 639 4.29 27.18 11.69
C THR A 639 4.58 27.38 10.22
N SER A 640 3.74 28.15 9.52
CA SER A 640 3.94 28.48 8.11
C SER A 640 5.29 29.15 7.90
N LEU A 641 5.98 28.80 6.81
CA LEU A 641 7.20 29.46 6.40
C LEU A 641 6.86 30.60 5.44
N ASP A 642 7.25 31.82 5.80
CA ASP A 642 7.14 32.98 4.94
C ASP A 642 8.23 32.88 3.86
N ILE A 643 7.83 32.54 2.64
CA ILE A 643 8.72 32.34 1.50
C ILE A 643 8.17 33.16 0.34
N ASP A 644 8.96 34.11 -0.18
CA ASP A 644 8.57 34.89 -1.36
C ASP A 644 8.25 33.96 -2.55
N GLU A 645 6.99 33.96 -2.97
CA GLU A 645 6.48 33.14 -4.08
C GLU A 645 7.16 33.49 -5.42
N ASP A 646 7.57 34.75 -5.61
CA ASP A 646 8.28 35.23 -6.82
C ASP A 646 9.63 34.55 -7.05
N TYR A 647 10.23 33.95 -6.01
CA TYR A 647 11.59 33.40 -6.05
C TYR A 647 11.67 31.88 -6.01
N ILE A 648 10.61 31.19 -5.56
CA ILE A 648 10.40 29.78 -5.90
C ILE A 648 9.84 29.82 -7.33
N GLY A 649 10.72 29.90 -8.33
CA GLY A 649 10.27 29.90 -9.73
C GLY A 649 9.34 28.72 -10.02
N LYS A 650 8.76 28.67 -11.23
CA LYS A 650 7.84 27.62 -11.71
C LYS A 650 8.33 26.16 -11.54
N ARG A 651 9.52 25.91 -11.01
CA ARG A 651 10.08 24.59 -10.72
C ARG A 651 10.81 24.58 -9.38
N LEU A 652 10.49 23.62 -8.51
CA LEU A 652 11.15 23.45 -7.21
C LEU A 652 12.55 22.83 -7.34
N ASP A 653 13.56 23.63 -7.68
CA ASP A 653 14.95 23.17 -7.81
C ASP A 653 15.66 22.98 -6.46
N THR A 654 16.84 22.33 -6.49
CA THR A 654 17.68 22.13 -5.28
C THR A 654 18.01 23.44 -4.56
N ARG A 655 18.16 24.53 -5.32
CA ARG A 655 18.36 25.88 -4.77
C ARG A 655 17.16 26.40 -4.01
N ALA A 656 15.93 26.09 -4.46
CA ALA A 656 14.71 26.47 -3.78
C ALA A 656 14.54 25.70 -2.46
N LEU A 657 14.81 24.39 -2.47
CA LEU A 657 14.81 23.56 -1.26
C LEU A 657 15.83 24.04 -0.21
N LEU A 658 17.04 24.41 -0.62
CA LEU A 658 18.04 25.01 0.29
C LEU A 658 17.59 26.35 0.89
N ARG A 659 16.76 27.12 0.18
CA ARG A 659 16.19 28.38 0.70
C ARG A 659 15.05 28.12 1.69
N ILE A 660 14.20 27.14 1.40
CA ILE A 660 13.15 26.70 2.33
C ILE A 660 13.77 26.19 3.64
N GLU A 661 14.87 25.42 3.53
CA GLU A 661 15.62 24.99 4.70
C GLU A 661 16.15 26.19 5.51
N ARG A 662 16.66 27.22 4.84
CA ARG A 662 17.10 28.46 5.50
C ARG A 662 15.95 29.19 6.20
N ALA A 663 14.79 29.29 5.55
CA ALA A 663 13.59 29.89 6.13
C ALA A 663 13.12 29.14 7.39
N ALA A 664 13.22 27.81 7.39
CA ALA A 664 12.91 27.00 8.56
C ALA A 664 13.86 27.28 9.75
N ILE A 665 15.15 27.45 9.49
CA ILE A 665 16.16 27.77 10.51
C ILE A 665 15.92 29.17 11.10
N THR A 666 15.58 30.16 10.27
CA THR A 666 15.28 31.52 10.74
C THR A 666 14.05 31.55 11.63
N THR A 667 12.95 30.89 11.21
CA THR A 667 11.70 30.83 11.98
C THR A 667 11.90 30.11 13.31
N SER A 668 12.68 29.01 13.34
CA SER A 668 13.03 28.33 14.58
C SER A 668 13.85 29.21 15.52
N SER A 669 14.83 29.97 15.00
CA SER A 669 15.70 30.84 15.80
C SER A 669 14.95 32.01 16.44
N VAL A 670 13.95 32.55 15.75
CA VAL A 670 13.06 33.60 16.28
C VAL A 670 12.20 33.04 17.42
N SER A 671 11.64 31.84 17.27
CA SER A 671 10.81 31.21 18.33
C SER A 671 11.59 30.91 19.61
N SER A 672 12.87 30.52 19.52
CA SER A 672 13.74 30.36 20.70
C SER A 672 14.17 31.70 21.31
N SER A 673 14.08 32.80 20.55
CA SER A 673 14.47 34.14 20.99
C SER A 673 13.38 34.89 21.76
N GLU A 674 12.10 34.52 21.66
CA GLU A 674 11.01 35.16 22.40
C GLU A 674 11.17 35.02 23.92
N SER A 675 11.69 33.88 24.40
CA SER A 675 12.01 33.68 25.82
C SER A 675 13.17 34.55 26.34
N LEU A 676 13.91 35.23 25.45
CA LEU A 676 15.08 36.05 25.76
C LEU A 676 14.94 37.52 25.28
N ALA A 677 13.74 37.96 24.88
CA ALA A 677 13.49 39.33 24.42
C ALA A 677 13.91 40.40 25.46
N SER A 678 13.96 40.04 26.76
CA SER A 678 14.43 40.89 27.86
C SER A 678 15.95 41.10 27.94
N LEU A 679 16.75 40.36 27.17
CA LEU A 679 18.23 40.37 27.22
C LEU A 679 18.90 41.01 25.99
N ARG A 680 18.10 41.51 25.03
CA ARG A 680 18.61 42.26 23.88
C ARG A 680 18.96 43.69 24.29
N THR A 681 20.20 44.10 24.06
CA THR A 681 20.57 45.52 24.01
C THR A 681 20.21 46.09 22.64
N ARG A 682 19.68 47.32 22.59
CA ARG A 682 19.44 48.03 21.31
C ARG A 682 20.75 48.11 20.53
N ALA A 683 20.68 47.80 19.24
CA ALA A 683 21.80 47.61 18.33
C ALA A 683 22.57 48.91 17.96
N ASP A 684 22.45 50.01 18.70
CA ASP A 684 22.90 51.33 18.22
C ASP A 684 24.33 51.73 18.61
N GLN A 685 25.11 50.94 19.35
CA GLN A 685 26.47 51.36 19.76
C GLN A 685 27.51 50.22 19.83
N ALA A 686 27.64 49.43 18.77
CA ALA A 686 28.81 48.56 18.59
C ALA A 686 29.27 48.54 17.13
N GLN A 687 29.50 49.72 16.55
CA GLN A 687 30.43 49.85 15.43
C GLN A 687 31.81 50.23 15.98
N ASP A 688 32.84 49.72 15.31
CA ASP A 688 34.27 49.93 15.52
C ASP A 688 34.93 49.14 16.67
N GLY A 689 35.42 47.93 16.36
CA GLY A 689 36.46 47.32 17.19
C GLY A 689 36.80 45.84 16.95
N LEU A 690 35.88 44.99 16.51
CA LEU A 690 36.19 43.57 16.23
C LEU A 690 36.58 43.38 14.76
N ALA A 691 37.86 43.64 14.45
CA ALA A 691 38.43 43.34 13.16
C ALA A 691 38.34 41.84 12.83
N SER A 692 37.83 41.51 11.65
CA SER A 692 37.84 40.17 11.08
C SER A 692 39.28 39.73 10.77
N PRO A 693 39.77 38.59 11.29
CA PRO A 693 40.93 37.96 10.67
C PRO A 693 40.46 37.35 9.34
N THR A 694 41.11 37.76 8.27
CA THR A 694 41.09 37.11 6.96
C THR A 694 41.48 35.64 7.13
N ASP A 695 40.58 34.72 6.78
CA ASP A 695 40.95 33.43 6.22
C ASP A 695 39.83 32.93 5.31
N SER A 696 40.26 32.55 4.12
CA SER A 696 39.49 32.17 2.95
C SER A 696 38.76 30.84 3.14
N VAL A 697 37.46 30.89 3.42
CA VAL A 697 36.51 29.84 3.02
C VAL A 697 35.22 30.54 2.63
N GLN A 698 34.77 30.35 1.39
CA GLN A 698 33.44 30.77 0.94
C GLN A 698 32.39 30.07 1.80
N SER A 699 32.02 30.71 2.91
CA SER A 699 30.95 30.29 3.81
C SER A 699 29.98 31.47 3.92
N THR A 700 28.80 31.31 3.35
CA THR A 700 27.70 32.28 3.46
C THR A 700 27.27 32.37 4.92
N ALA A 701 27.77 33.38 5.62
CA ALA A 701 27.40 33.76 6.97
C ALA A 701 26.99 35.23 7.00
N LYS A 702 25.91 35.55 7.72
CA LYS A 702 25.79 36.71 8.63
C LYS A 702 24.37 36.83 9.19
N TRP A 703 24.20 36.53 10.47
CA TRP A 703 23.33 37.30 11.36
C TRP A 703 23.94 37.26 12.77
N PRO A 704 24.73 38.27 13.18
CA PRO A 704 25.22 38.33 14.54
C PRO A 704 24.04 38.68 15.47
N GLN A 705 23.60 37.74 16.29
CA GLN A 705 22.76 38.10 17.44
C GLN A 705 23.68 38.69 18.51
N TYR A 706 23.46 39.95 18.88
CA TYR A 706 24.24 40.65 19.90
C TYR A 706 23.64 40.38 21.29
N PHE A 707 24.49 39.92 22.21
CA PHE A 707 24.13 39.64 23.60
C PHE A 707 25.16 40.27 24.54
N ASP A 708 24.71 40.75 25.71
CA ASP A 708 25.61 41.11 26.81
C ASP A 708 26.00 39.84 27.58
N PRO A 709 27.27 39.37 27.49
CA PRO A 709 27.71 38.16 28.18
C PRO A 709 27.61 38.25 29.70
N ASN A 710 27.61 39.45 30.29
CA ASN A 710 27.50 39.62 31.73
C ASN A 710 26.07 39.39 32.23
N LEU A 711 25.05 39.65 31.39
CA LEU A 711 23.66 39.36 31.73
C LEU A 711 23.36 37.85 31.71
N LEU A 712 24.06 37.09 30.85
CA LEU A 712 23.99 35.62 30.84
C LEU A 712 24.56 35.00 32.13
N LEU A 713 25.51 35.67 32.78
CA LEU A 713 26.18 35.17 33.99
C LEU A 713 25.44 35.55 35.28
N ALA A 714 24.64 36.63 35.27
CA ALA A 714 23.93 37.12 36.45
C ALA A 714 22.92 36.09 37.01
N LYS A 715 22.94 35.87 38.33
CA LYS A 715 21.87 35.14 39.03
C LYS A 715 20.68 36.09 39.22
N GLY A 716 19.62 35.92 38.42
CA GLY A 716 18.38 36.71 38.57
C GLY A 716 18.30 38.02 37.78
N GLY A 717 19.11 38.21 36.72
CA GLY A 717 18.90 39.30 35.75
C GLY A 717 19.26 40.72 36.21
N ARG A 718 19.87 40.90 37.38
CA ARG A 718 20.41 42.20 37.84
C ARG A 718 21.93 42.28 37.64
N ARG A 719 22.41 43.46 37.20
CA ARG A 719 23.84 43.79 37.06
C ARG A 719 24.50 43.87 38.45
N GLU A 720 25.25 42.86 38.85
CA GLU A 720 26.24 43.01 39.93
C GLU A 720 27.51 43.67 39.33
N SER A 721 27.62 45.00 39.46
CA SER A 721 28.56 45.82 38.68
C SER A 721 30.03 45.73 39.10
N THR A 722 30.38 44.99 40.15
CA THR A 722 31.72 44.99 40.72
C THR A 722 32.65 43.89 40.20
N ASN A 723 32.12 42.82 39.56
CA ASN A 723 32.90 41.64 39.13
C ASN A 723 32.73 41.25 37.64
N ALA A 724 32.36 42.18 36.76
CA ALA A 724 32.18 41.88 35.33
C ALA A 724 33.51 41.66 34.58
N VAL A 725 33.71 40.44 34.06
CA VAL A 725 34.94 39.98 33.38
C VAL A 725 34.93 40.28 31.87
N PHE A 726 33.74 40.35 31.25
CA PHE A 726 33.57 40.55 29.81
C PHE A 726 33.08 41.97 29.48
N GLN A 727 33.36 42.46 28.28
CA GLN A 727 32.73 43.68 27.76
C GLN A 727 31.23 43.42 27.52
N ALA A 728 30.42 44.48 27.56
CA ALA A 728 28.96 44.40 27.43
C ALA A 728 28.46 44.08 26.00
N ALA A 729 29.34 43.58 25.12
CA ALA A 729 29.05 43.25 23.73
C ALA A 729 29.64 41.88 23.37
N GLY A 730 28.81 41.00 22.81
CA GLY A 730 29.23 39.75 22.19
C GLY A 730 28.31 39.37 21.04
N SER A 731 28.85 38.76 19.99
CA SER A 731 28.12 38.34 18.78
C SER A 731 28.07 36.82 18.68
N CYS A 732 26.87 36.25 18.49
CA CYS A 732 26.68 34.83 18.21
C CYS A 732 26.39 34.60 16.72
N ASN A 733 27.18 33.75 16.07
CA ASN A 733 26.98 33.29 14.69
C ASN A 733 26.67 31.78 14.68
N MET A 734 25.85 31.34 13.74
CA MET A 734 25.49 29.93 13.55
C MET A 734 25.88 29.49 12.14
N TYR A 735 26.47 28.29 12.03
CA TYR A 735 26.91 27.69 10.78
C TYR A 735 26.32 26.30 10.62
N LEU A 736 25.94 26.00 9.38
CA LEU A 736 25.59 24.66 8.94
C LEU A 736 26.89 23.88 8.66
N PRO A 737 27.06 22.66 9.20
CA PRO A 737 28.17 21.80 8.80
C PRO A 737 28.08 21.50 7.31
N LEU A 738 29.24 21.52 6.63
CA LEU A 738 29.36 21.31 5.18
C LEU A 738 29.23 19.84 4.79
N ASP A 739 29.36 18.93 5.75
CA ASP A 739 29.37 17.49 5.55
C ASP A 739 28.00 16.89 5.90
N ASP A 740 27.34 16.28 4.91
CA ASP A 740 25.95 15.80 5.04
C ASP A 740 25.79 14.61 6.01
N ASN A 741 26.90 13.98 6.42
CA ASN A 741 26.95 12.93 7.44
C ASN A 741 27.30 13.45 8.85
N ASP A 742 27.40 14.77 9.06
CA ASP A 742 27.70 15.34 10.38
C ASP A 742 26.43 15.41 11.26
N ASP A 743 26.10 14.29 11.90
CA ASP A 743 24.99 14.16 12.87
C ASP A 743 25.26 14.91 14.20
N ARG A 744 26.38 15.64 14.31
CA ARG A 744 26.82 16.29 15.56
C ARG A 744 26.14 17.64 15.80
N GLY A 745 25.24 18.07 14.91
CA GLY A 745 24.41 19.27 15.07
C GLY A 745 25.03 20.56 14.52
N LEU A 746 24.33 21.68 14.72
CA LEU A 746 24.72 23.00 14.22
C LEU A 746 25.94 23.56 14.98
N ILE A 747 26.81 24.29 14.29
CA ILE A 747 28.00 24.92 14.88
C ILE A 747 27.63 26.34 15.29
N TYR A 748 27.69 26.63 16.59
CA TYR A 748 27.53 27.97 17.13
C TYR A 748 28.90 28.56 17.46
N GLN A 749 29.09 29.84 17.15
CA GLN A 749 30.31 30.60 17.44
C GLN A 749 29.95 31.92 18.11
N PHE A 750 30.30 32.06 19.38
CA PHE A 750 30.15 33.30 20.14
C PHE A 750 31.49 34.02 20.22
N ARG A 751 31.51 35.33 19.92
CA ARG A 751 32.69 36.20 20.03
C ARG A 751 32.42 37.32 21.01
N THR A 752 33.32 37.55 21.95
CA THR A 752 33.29 38.68 22.90
C THR A 752 34.73 39.08 23.25
N THR A 753 34.91 40.06 24.13
CA THR A 753 36.22 40.57 24.56
C THR A 753 36.25 40.73 26.06
N LEU A 754 37.39 40.43 26.69
CA LEU A 754 37.64 40.68 28.11
C LEU A 754 37.68 42.18 28.41
N ARG A 755 37.28 42.57 29.63
CA ARG A 755 37.30 43.97 30.09
C ARG A 755 38.75 44.46 30.27
N GLN A 756 38.99 45.75 30.02
CA GLN A 756 40.32 46.39 30.10
C GLN A 756 40.98 46.34 31.50
N GLY A 757 40.24 46.04 32.57
CA GLY A 757 40.75 46.00 33.95
C GLY A 757 41.48 44.70 34.35
N ILE A 758 41.75 43.79 33.40
CA ILE A 758 42.48 42.54 33.64
C ILE A 758 43.93 42.70 33.18
N ASP A 759 44.88 42.45 34.07
CA ASP A 759 46.31 42.58 33.77
C ASP A 759 46.72 41.80 32.51
N MET A 760 47.53 42.43 31.64
CA MET A 760 48.04 41.81 30.41
C MET A 760 48.81 40.50 30.67
N LYS A 761 49.44 40.36 31.84
CA LYS A 761 50.10 39.13 32.27
C LYS A 761 49.09 37.98 32.45
N THR A 762 47.92 38.27 32.99
CA THR A 762 46.82 37.31 33.16
C THR A 762 46.24 36.89 31.81
N ILE A 763 46.04 37.85 30.89
CA ILE A 763 45.59 37.57 29.52
C ILE A 763 46.62 36.71 28.76
N GLY A 764 47.91 37.00 28.92
CA GLY A 764 48.99 36.21 28.32
C GLY A 764 49.02 34.76 28.83
N MET A 765 48.86 34.55 30.15
CA MET A 765 48.77 33.21 30.74
C MET A 765 47.53 32.44 30.27
N LEU A 766 46.38 33.10 30.20
CA LEU A 766 45.14 32.51 29.67
C LEU A 766 45.26 32.13 28.20
N HIS A 767 45.91 32.99 27.38
CA HIS A 767 46.18 32.71 25.97
C HIS A 767 47.08 31.48 25.78
N GLN A 768 48.14 31.35 26.59
CA GLN A 768 49.07 30.22 26.49
C GLN A 768 48.45 28.90 26.97
N GLY A 769 47.68 28.92 28.07
CA GLY A 769 47.03 27.72 28.62
C GLY A 769 45.87 27.19 27.75
N LEU A 770 45.10 28.09 27.14
CA LEU A 770 43.91 27.73 26.33
C LEU A 770 44.19 27.61 24.82
N LYS A 771 45.45 27.75 24.37
CA LYS A 771 45.82 27.76 22.95
C LYS A 771 45.40 26.50 22.17
N HIS A 772 45.36 25.35 22.86
CA HIS A 772 45.09 24.04 22.27
C HIS A 772 43.65 23.55 22.43
N ASP A 773 42.76 24.37 23.00
CA ASP A 773 41.35 24.02 23.14
C ASP A 773 40.60 24.22 21.80
N GLN A 774 39.89 23.18 21.35
CA GLN A 774 39.19 23.19 20.06
C GLN A 774 37.90 24.04 20.10
N ASP A 775 37.37 24.22 21.30
CA ASP A 775 36.06 24.81 21.57
C ASP A 775 36.15 26.24 22.11
N LEU A 776 37.33 26.67 22.57
CA LEU A 776 37.54 27.99 23.14
C LEU A 776 38.88 28.58 22.67
N GLN A 777 38.84 29.76 22.06
CA GLN A 777 40.04 30.47 21.63
C GLN A 777 40.09 31.84 22.29
N LEU A 778 41.22 32.15 22.93
CA LEU A 778 41.48 33.45 23.54
C LEU A 778 42.62 34.14 22.78
N GLY A 779 42.40 35.34 22.26
CA GLY A 779 43.39 36.12 21.51
C GLY A 779 44.34 36.90 22.42
N LYS A 780 45.52 37.28 21.91
CA LYS A 780 46.56 38.04 22.65
C LYS A 780 46.07 39.39 23.20
N LYS A 781 45.01 39.96 22.61
CA LYS A 781 44.38 41.23 23.01
C LYS A 781 43.14 41.05 23.91
N GLY A 782 42.84 39.82 24.36
CA GLY A 782 41.68 39.53 25.21
C GLY A 782 40.38 39.24 24.44
N GLU A 783 40.44 38.98 23.14
CA GLU A 783 39.30 38.48 22.36
C GLU A 783 38.98 37.04 22.76
N VAL A 784 37.71 36.72 22.98
CA VAL A 784 37.24 35.39 23.40
C VAL A 784 36.30 34.87 22.34
N GLN A 785 36.60 33.69 21.81
CA GLN A 785 35.79 33.00 20.84
C GLN A 785 35.41 31.61 21.38
N VAL A 786 34.12 31.39 21.61
CA VAL A 786 33.57 30.11 22.04
C VAL A 786 32.89 29.44 20.86
N ARG A 787 33.29 28.21 20.54
CA ARG A 787 32.63 27.34 19.57
C ARG A 787 32.00 26.16 20.29
N TRP A 788 30.77 25.81 19.92
CA TRP A 788 30.13 24.59 20.42
C TRP A 788 29.16 24.04 19.38
N ARG A 789 28.80 22.77 19.53
CA ARG A 789 27.80 22.10 18.71
C ARG A 789 26.51 21.88 19.49
N ALA A 790 25.37 22.12 18.85
CA ALA A 790 24.07 21.93 19.44
C ALA A 790 22.99 21.67 18.38
N SER A 791 21.99 20.84 18.70
CA SER A 791 20.83 20.63 17.83
C SER A 791 19.92 21.86 17.82
N LEU A 792 19.21 22.06 16.72
CA LEU A 792 18.20 23.10 16.57
C LEU A 792 17.12 22.93 17.67
N GLY A 793 16.84 23.97 18.46
CA GLY A 793 15.86 23.93 19.56
C GLY A 793 16.40 23.54 20.94
N SER A 794 17.64 23.05 21.04
CA SER A 794 18.27 22.77 22.35
C SER A 794 18.53 24.07 23.15
N LYS A 795 18.73 23.95 24.47
CA LYS A 795 19.11 25.08 25.34
C LYS A 795 20.56 25.52 25.11
N VAL A 796 20.83 25.98 23.90
CA VAL A 796 22.12 26.44 23.36
C VAL A 796 22.82 27.41 24.33
N TYR A 797 22.05 28.27 24.99
CA TYR A 797 22.56 29.30 25.88
C TYR A 797 22.99 28.81 27.27
N GLU A 798 22.51 27.64 27.76
CA GLU A 798 22.99 27.07 29.03
C GLU A 798 24.44 26.58 28.91
N LYS A 799 24.78 25.91 27.80
CA LYS A 799 26.16 25.48 27.49
C LYS A 799 27.11 26.67 27.30
N LEU A 800 26.64 27.74 26.64
CA LEU A 800 27.42 28.98 26.52
C LEU A 800 27.66 29.62 27.90
N ARG A 801 26.63 29.65 28.77
CA ARG A 801 26.73 30.17 30.13
C ARG A 801 27.76 29.42 30.97
N GLU A 802 27.79 28.09 30.89
CA GLU A 802 28.78 27.26 31.60
C GLU A 802 30.21 27.61 31.18
N LYS A 803 30.47 27.71 29.87
CA LYS A 803 31.80 28.04 29.34
C LYS A 803 32.23 29.48 29.71
N LEU A 804 31.31 30.45 29.64
CA LEU A 804 31.60 31.82 30.06
C LEU A 804 31.84 31.92 31.58
N ASN A 805 31.14 31.13 32.39
CA ASN A 805 31.33 31.09 33.84
C ASN A 805 32.70 30.48 34.19
N ALA A 806 33.13 29.41 33.52
CA ALA A 806 34.44 28.80 33.72
C ALA A 806 35.60 29.78 33.43
N ILE A 807 35.48 30.61 32.39
CA ILE A 807 36.48 31.64 32.06
C ILE A 807 36.51 32.74 33.15
N SER A 808 35.35 33.14 33.64
CA SER A 808 35.23 34.12 34.72
C SER A 808 35.89 33.64 36.02
N THR A 809 35.65 32.38 36.39
CA THR A 809 36.26 31.77 37.59
C THR A 809 37.77 31.59 37.43
N LEU A 810 38.25 31.15 36.26
CA LEU A 810 39.69 31.05 35.96
C LEU A 810 40.40 32.40 36.06
N CYS A 811 39.82 33.45 35.50
CA CYS A 811 40.37 34.81 35.60
C CYS A 811 40.52 35.23 37.07
N SER A 812 39.49 34.98 37.88
CA SER A 812 39.48 35.26 39.32
C SER A 812 40.54 34.43 40.08
N HIS A 813 40.71 33.14 39.72
CA HIS A 813 41.72 32.27 40.32
C HIS A 813 43.15 32.70 39.99
N VAL A 814 43.45 33.06 38.74
CA VAL A 814 44.78 33.52 38.34
C VAL A 814 45.14 34.84 39.03
N GLN A 815 44.18 35.78 39.13
CA GLN A 815 44.38 37.01 39.88
C GLN A 815 44.65 36.75 41.37
N ALA A 816 43.91 35.83 42.00
CA ALA A 816 44.13 35.46 43.40
C ALA A 816 45.48 34.76 43.65
N LEU A 817 45.92 33.88 42.73
CA LEU A 817 47.22 33.22 42.82
C LEU A 817 48.38 34.20 42.61
N THR A 818 48.22 35.16 41.70
CA THR A 818 49.20 36.24 41.48
C THR A 818 49.35 37.12 42.73
N ARG A 819 48.24 37.46 43.41
CA ARG A 819 48.26 38.19 44.69
C ARG A 819 48.97 37.44 45.82
N ASN A 820 48.96 36.11 45.80
CA ASN A 820 49.60 35.26 46.82
C ASN A 820 51.04 34.82 46.46
N HIS A 821 51.64 35.41 45.44
CA HIS A 821 52.99 35.09 44.96
C HIS A 821 53.19 33.61 44.58
N CYS A 822 52.17 32.97 43.98
CA CYS A 822 52.31 31.63 43.41
C CYS A 822 52.53 31.72 41.89
N ALA A 823 53.42 30.90 41.34
CA ALA A 823 53.60 30.80 39.89
C ALA A 823 52.60 29.80 39.30
N VAL A 824 51.85 30.18 38.26
CA VAL A 824 50.94 29.27 37.55
C VAL A 824 51.71 28.60 36.42
N LEU A 825 51.80 27.27 36.45
CA LEU A 825 52.62 26.47 35.52
C LEU A 825 51.81 25.92 34.34
N ASP A 826 50.59 25.45 34.60
CA ASP A 826 49.66 24.94 33.57
C ASP A 826 48.25 25.40 33.90
N LEU A 827 47.48 25.77 32.87
CA LEU A 827 46.13 26.30 33.04
C LEU A 827 45.22 25.75 31.94
N ARG A 828 44.19 25.02 32.36
CA ARG A 828 43.13 24.44 31.51
C ARG A 828 41.77 24.82 32.09
N LEU A 829 40.70 24.69 31.29
CA LEU A 829 39.33 25.00 31.75
C LEU A 829 38.93 24.27 33.04
N GLU A 830 39.41 23.04 33.21
CA GLU A 830 39.08 22.15 34.32
C GLU A 830 40.25 21.92 35.29
N SER A 831 41.45 22.44 35.02
CA SER A 831 42.59 22.21 35.92
C SER A 831 43.59 23.36 35.97
N ILE A 832 44.07 23.69 37.18
CA ILE A 832 45.08 24.73 37.40
C ILE A 832 46.27 24.11 38.15
N THR A 833 47.46 24.18 37.57
CA THR A 833 48.71 23.75 38.22
C THR A 833 49.47 24.97 38.72
N LEU A 834 49.67 25.05 40.03
CA LEU A 834 50.37 26.14 40.71
C LEU A 834 51.64 25.63 41.39
N CYS A 835 52.66 26.48 41.45
CA CYS A 835 53.85 26.30 42.26
C CYS A 835 53.75 27.24 43.47
N TYR A 836 53.81 26.67 44.68
CA TYR A 836 53.59 27.42 45.93
C TYR A 836 54.88 27.65 46.74
N GLU A 837 55.94 26.88 46.47
CA GLU A 837 57.26 26.91 47.13
C GLU A 837 58.34 26.41 46.13
N THR A 838 59.63 26.65 46.38
CA THR A 838 60.74 26.25 45.49
C THR A 838 60.62 24.77 45.10
N ASN A 839 60.30 24.52 43.82
CA ASN A 839 60.12 23.21 43.18
C ASN A 839 58.89 22.38 43.60
N LEU A 840 57.96 22.88 44.44
CA LEU A 840 56.75 22.13 44.82
C LEU A 840 55.52 22.61 44.05
N THR A 841 54.80 21.67 43.44
CA THR A 841 53.62 21.96 42.61
C THR A 841 52.35 21.32 43.17
N CYS A 842 51.21 21.97 42.93
CA CYS A 842 49.87 21.49 43.25
C CYS A 842 48.98 21.70 42.02
N LYS A 843 48.36 20.65 41.52
CA LYS A 843 47.37 20.69 40.45
C LYS A 843 45.99 20.51 41.04
N VAL A 844 45.16 21.53 40.87
CA VAL A 844 43.77 21.56 41.29
C VAL A 844 42.91 21.19 40.08
N VAL A 845 42.22 20.05 40.14
CA VAL A 845 41.30 19.59 39.08
C VAL A 845 39.86 19.83 39.54
N SER A 846 39.13 20.68 38.82
CA SER A 846 37.68 20.91 38.99
C SER A 846 36.92 20.06 37.97
N SER A 847 35.86 19.38 38.39
CA SER A 847 35.05 18.54 37.52
C SER A 847 33.58 18.71 37.84
N ASN A 848 32.76 18.80 36.80
CA ASN A 848 31.29 18.83 36.89
C ASN A 848 30.66 17.44 36.71
N ASP A 849 31.47 16.41 36.41
CA ASP A 849 30.99 15.03 36.25
C ASP A 849 30.99 14.30 37.60
N PRO A 850 29.83 13.80 38.09
CA PRO A 850 29.76 13.05 39.34
C PRO A 850 30.61 11.78 39.35
N ALA A 851 30.99 11.23 38.18
CA ALA A 851 31.88 10.07 38.08
C ALA A 851 33.36 10.38 38.29
N ARG A 852 33.77 11.65 38.15
CA ARG A 852 35.16 12.11 38.34
C ARG A 852 35.18 13.30 39.31
N PRO A 853 35.30 13.08 40.64
CA PRO A 853 35.28 14.17 41.59
C PRO A 853 36.51 15.08 41.44
N ALA A 854 36.35 16.35 41.82
CA ALA A 854 37.46 17.29 41.91
C ALA A 854 38.55 16.75 42.86
N SER A 855 39.82 16.90 42.48
CA SER A 855 40.96 16.31 43.20
C SER A 855 42.16 17.25 43.24
N LEU A 856 43.06 17.03 44.20
CA LEU A 856 44.30 17.77 44.39
C LEU A 856 45.47 16.84 44.11
N ASP A 857 46.33 17.17 43.15
CA ASP A 857 47.49 16.35 42.79
C ASP A 857 48.79 17.10 43.10
N PHE A 858 49.71 16.50 43.84
CA PHE A 858 50.94 17.15 44.26
C PHE A 858 52.15 16.59 43.51
N GLY A 859 52.99 17.48 42.97
CA GLY A 859 54.16 17.10 42.16
C GLY A 859 55.38 17.96 42.47
N ILE A 860 56.44 17.76 41.68
CA ILE A 860 57.68 18.54 41.75
C ILE A 860 57.98 19.14 40.37
N GLN A 861 58.52 20.36 40.37
CA GLN A 861 59.02 21.00 39.16
C GLN A 861 60.39 20.39 38.82
N SER A 862 60.42 19.46 37.85
CA SER A 862 61.66 18.79 37.43
C SER A 862 62.46 19.67 36.47
N GLU A 863 63.65 20.09 36.89
CA GLU A 863 64.78 20.38 36.00
C GLU A 863 65.78 19.22 36.13
N ILE A 864 65.86 18.42 35.07
CA ILE A 864 67.01 17.63 34.60
C ILE A 864 67.78 16.82 35.66
N GLY A 865 67.52 15.51 35.69
CA GLY A 865 68.52 14.45 35.90
C GLY A 865 69.43 14.55 37.14
N ILE A 866 68.89 14.29 38.33
CA ILE A 866 69.66 13.80 39.48
C ILE A 866 68.81 12.76 40.23
N ASP A 867 69.34 11.56 40.40
CA ASP A 867 68.72 10.36 41.02
C ASP A 867 68.51 10.49 42.54
N ASN A 868 67.80 11.54 42.98
CA ASN A 868 67.24 11.61 44.32
C ASN A 868 65.73 11.86 44.19
N VAL A 869 64.95 10.79 44.38
CA VAL A 869 63.49 10.82 44.43
C VAL A 869 63.05 11.61 45.67
N ILE A 870 63.02 12.93 45.55
CA ILE A 870 62.32 13.79 46.50
C ILE A 870 60.84 13.62 46.15
N GLU A 871 60.02 13.13 47.07
CA GLU A 871 58.57 13.06 46.90
C GLU A 871 57.94 14.31 47.53
N ASN A 872 56.90 14.88 46.93
CA ASN A 872 56.24 16.06 47.49
C ASN A 872 55.62 15.70 48.85
N PRO A 873 56.03 16.34 49.97
CA PRO A 873 55.60 15.94 51.31
C PRO A 873 54.08 16.06 51.52
N HIS A 874 53.40 16.93 50.77
CA HIS A 874 51.94 17.12 50.86
C HIS A 874 51.14 15.96 50.24
N GLN A 875 51.78 15.06 49.48
CA GLN A 875 51.13 13.85 48.99
C GLN A 875 50.64 12.97 50.15
N ARG A 876 51.32 12.99 51.29
CA ARG A 876 50.96 12.25 52.52
C ARG A 876 49.62 12.69 53.12
N ILE A 877 49.27 13.97 52.97
CA ILE A 877 48.04 14.57 53.52
C ILE A 877 47.00 14.90 52.44
N ARG A 878 47.19 14.39 51.22
CA ARG A 878 46.34 14.69 50.06
C ARG A 878 44.86 14.47 50.34
N LYS A 879 44.49 13.29 50.85
CA LYS A 879 43.09 12.93 51.13
C LYS A 879 42.45 13.87 52.16
N GLN A 880 43.22 14.28 53.17
CA GLN A 880 42.78 15.20 54.21
C GLN A 880 42.62 16.64 53.68
N LEU A 881 43.48 17.06 52.74
CA LEU A 881 43.33 18.34 52.04
C LEU A 881 42.13 18.32 51.09
N GLU A 882 41.92 17.23 50.36
CA GLU A 882 40.73 17.06 49.51
C GLU A 882 39.45 17.16 50.34
N THR A 883 39.37 16.52 51.53
CA THR A 883 38.20 16.65 52.41
C THR A 883 37.92 18.06 52.96
N LEU A 884 38.93 18.93 53.01
CA LEU A 884 38.75 20.30 53.53
C LEU A 884 38.43 21.32 52.42
N PHE A 885 39.03 21.16 51.25
CA PHE A 885 38.98 22.18 50.20
C PHE A 885 38.08 21.83 49.02
N VAL A 886 37.77 20.54 48.81
CA VAL A 886 36.78 20.09 47.82
C VAL A 886 35.40 20.02 48.49
N PRO A 887 34.42 20.85 48.10
CA PRO A 887 33.09 20.79 48.68
C PRO A 887 32.35 19.51 48.25
N SER A 888 31.82 18.75 49.21
CA SER A 888 30.87 17.66 49.00
C SER A 888 29.45 18.12 49.36
N ASP A 889 28.92 19.09 48.63
CA ASP A 889 27.53 19.54 48.79
C ASP A 889 26.62 18.80 47.76
N PRO A 890 25.75 17.87 48.19
CA PRO A 890 24.97 17.04 47.27
C PRO A 890 23.83 17.79 46.55
N LEU A 891 23.54 19.04 46.92
CA LEU A 891 22.42 19.82 46.36
C LEU A 891 22.83 20.74 45.19
N ILE A 892 24.11 21.06 45.04
CA ILE A 892 24.62 21.96 43.99
C ILE A 892 25.55 21.13 43.11
N GLY A 893 25.05 20.63 41.99
CA GLY A 893 25.76 19.76 41.04
C GLY A 893 26.94 20.41 40.29
N THR A 894 27.58 21.45 40.83
CA THR A 894 28.81 22.06 40.29
C THR A 894 29.86 22.16 41.39
N VAL A 895 30.86 21.27 41.33
CA VAL A 895 31.99 21.24 42.27
C VAL A 895 33.06 22.21 41.78
N THR A 896 32.86 23.50 42.02
CA THR A 896 33.88 24.54 41.74
C THR A 896 34.50 25.02 43.05
N ILE A 897 35.84 24.97 43.13
CA ILE A 897 36.57 25.55 44.26
C ILE A 897 36.44 27.07 44.16
N THR A 898 35.92 27.72 45.20
CA THR A 898 35.79 29.17 45.22
C THR A 898 37.15 29.84 45.35
N THR A 899 37.27 31.07 44.86
CA THR A 899 38.52 31.84 44.91
C THR A 899 39.06 31.98 46.34
N SER A 900 38.18 32.13 47.35
CA SER A 900 38.56 32.16 48.77
C SER A 900 39.13 30.84 49.28
N LYS A 901 38.56 29.70 48.90
CA LYS A 901 39.07 28.38 49.29
C LYS A 901 40.41 28.07 48.63
N LEU A 902 40.63 28.56 47.40
CA LEU A 902 41.92 28.44 46.72
C LEU A 902 43.02 29.25 47.44
N THR A 903 42.70 30.46 47.93
CA THR A 903 43.66 31.22 48.74
C THR A 903 43.95 30.54 50.07
N ASP A 904 42.93 30.01 50.74
CA ASP A 904 43.08 29.28 52.00
C ASP A 904 43.93 28.01 51.84
N LEU A 905 43.76 27.27 50.72
CA LEU A 905 44.57 26.10 50.38
C LEU A 905 46.06 26.47 50.30
N VAL A 906 46.42 27.55 49.59
CA VAL A 906 47.82 28.00 49.47
C VAL A 906 48.41 28.36 50.83
N HIS A 907 47.64 29.02 51.71
CA HIS A 907 48.08 29.34 53.07
C HIS A 907 48.31 28.09 53.92
N VAL A 908 47.44 27.08 53.83
CA VAL A 908 47.59 25.82 54.56
C VAL A 908 48.78 25.00 54.04
N LEU A 909 49.00 24.95 52.73
CA LEU A 909 50.17 24.27 52.15
C LEU A 909 51.48 24.86 52.66
N ARG A 910 51.65 26.19 52.58
CA ARG A 910 52.86 26.86 53.11
C ARG A 910 53.04 26.66 54.60
N ALA A 911 51.94 26.57 55.36
CA ALA A 911 52.03 26.46 56.82
C ALA A 911 52.30 25.03 57.33
N THR A 912 51.93 24.01 56.56
CA THR A 912 52.13 22.58 56.88
C THR A 912 53.46 22.03 56.36
N LEU A 913 54.08 22.69 55.37
CA LEU A 913 55.32 22.22 54.75
C LEU A 913 56.49 21.99 55.73
N PRO A 914 56.83 22.92 56.66
CA PRO A 914 57.96 22.72 57.58
C PRO A 914 57.76 21.54 58.53
N LEU A 915 56.51 21.31 58.96
CA LEU A 915 56.13 20.17 59.80
C LEU A 915 56.34 18.83 59.07
N LEU A 916 55.90 18.74 57.82
CA LEU A 916 56.02 17.52 57.02
C LEU A 916 57.47 17.22 56.59
N ARG A 917 58.28 18.27 56.37
CA ARG A 917 59.72 18.13 56.10
C ARG A 917 60.45 17.56 57.33
N CYS A 918 60.23 18.13 58.53
CA CYS A 918 60.83 17.59 59.76
C CYS A 918 60.40 16.14 60.04
N ALA A 919 59.13 15.81 59.80
CA ALA A 919 58.68 14.43 59.94
C ALA A 919 59.36 13.47 58.96
N SER A 920 59.57 13.92 57.72
CA SER A 920 60.33 13.13 56.73
C SER A 920 61.81 12.98 57.10
N GLU A 921 62.42 13.98 57.75
CA GLU A 921 63.78 13.91 58.27
C GLU A 921 63.89 12.96 59.47
N PHE A 922 62.96 13.00 60.42
CA PHE A 922 62.94 12.07 61.55
C PHE A 922 62.78 10.61 61.12
N GLU A 923 61.97 10.36 60.08
CA GLU A 923 61.80 9.03 59.48
C GLU A 923 63.05 8.58 58.70
N LYS A 924 63.77 9.49 58.04
CA LYS A 924 65.06 9.16 57.38
C LYS A 924 66.16 8.83 58.39
N ASN A 925 66.18 9.52 59.53
CA ASN A 925 67.17 9.34 60.60
C ASN A 925 66.91 8.09 61.48
N ASP A 926 65.88 7.29 61.18
CA ASP A 926 65.55 6.09 61.94
C ASP A 926 65.10 4.91 61.04
N PRO A 927 65.99 3.93 60.77
CA PRO A 927 65.66 2.77 59.94
C PRO A 927 64.71 1.76 60.63
N THR A 928 64.39 1.93 61.92
CA THR A 928 63.52 1.03 62.70
C THR A 928 62.08 1.52 62.85
N ALA A 929 61.73 2.68 62.27
CA ALA A 929 60.40 3.31 62.34
C ALA A 929 59.88 3.56 63.77
N SER A 930 60.78 3.95 64.68
CA SER A 930 60.46 4.32 66.06
C SER A 930 59.68 5.63 66.13
N VAL A 931 59.81 6.53 65.16
CA VAL A 931 59.07 7.81 65.09
C VAL A 931 57.99 7.74 64.02
N THR A 932 56.74 8.03 64.40
CA THR A 932 55.59 8.03 63.49
C THR A 932 54.79 9.33 63.60
N LEU A 933 54.60 10.03 62.48
CA LEU A 933 53.67 11.17 62.39
C LEU A 933 52.34 10.71 61.78
N SER A 934 51.28 10.66 62.60
CA SER A 934 49.91 10.40 62.13
C SER A 934 49.11 11.69 62.01
N CYS A 935 48.43 11.90 60.88
CA CYS A 935 47.55 13.05 60.65
C CYS A 935 46.08 12.68 60.88
N ARG A 936 45.38 13.45 61.72
CA ARG A 936 43.93 13.28 61.98
C ARG A 936 43.09 14.18 61.07
N ASN A 937 43.57 15.39 60.79
CA ASN A 937 43.03 16.33 59.81
C ASN A 937 44.20 17.17 59.25
N ALA A 938 44.03 17.96 58.18
CA ALA A 938 45.15 18.66 57.53
C ALA A 938 45.87 19.68 58.46
N ILE A 939 45.26 20.03 59.58
CA ILE A 939 45.81 20.92 60.62
C ILE A 939 45.89 20.26 62.02
N ASP A 940 45.75 18.93 62.13
CA ASP A 940 45.85 18.19 63.42
C ASP A 940 46.71 16.94 63.25
N TYR A 941 47.87 16.93 63.91
CA TYR A 941 48.91 15.91 63.78
C TYR A 941 49.28 15.31 65.14
N ARG A 942 49.76 14.08 65.13
CA ARG A 942 50.22 13.35 66.31
C ARG A 942 51.56 12.70 66.01
N LEU A 943 52.59 13.09 66.74
CA LEU A 943 53.95 12.56 66.67
C LEU A 943 54.15 11.55 67.80
N ALA A 944 54.43 10.29 67.48
CA ALA A 944 54.59 9.22 68.47
C ALA A 944 55.94 8.51 68.30
N TYR A 945 56.67 8.41 69.41
CA TYR A 945 57.92 7.67 69.58
C TYR A 945 57.61 6.28 70.16
N ARG A 946 58.26 5.22 69.66
CA ARG A 946 58.06 3.80 70.02
C ARG A 946 59.43 3.12 70.27
N PRO A 947 59.49 1.96 70.97
CA PRO A 947 60.75 1.24 71.21
C PRO A 947 61.47 0.90 69.90
N PRO A 948 62.81 1.02 69.79
CA PRO A 948 63.82 1.18 70.86
C PRO A 948 63.94 2.58 71.50
N LEU A 949 63.23 3.61 71.01
CA LEU A 949 63.14 4.92 71.68
C LEU A 949 62.09 4.90 72.81
N ARG A 950 62.22 5.80 73.79
CA ARG A 950 61.27 5.89 74.91
C ARG A 950 59.88 6.34 74.42
N SER A 951 58.85 5.56 74.75
CA SER A 951 57.48 5.79 74.29
C SER A 951 56.92 7.14 74.76
N THR A 952 56.87 8.14 73.87
CA THR A 952 56.30 9.48 74.09
C THR A 952 55.42 9.90 72.93
N ILE A 953 54.37 10.69 73.21
CA ILE A 953 53.41 11.13 72.18
C ILE A 953 53.16 12.63 72.32
N PHE A 954 53.27 13.38 71.22
CA PHE A 954 52.94 14.79 71.12
C PHE A 954 51.76 15.01 70.17
N SER A 955 50.83 15.87 70.56
CA SER A 955 49.75 16.38 69.73
C SER A 955 50.14 17.77 69.22
N ILE A 956 50.00 17.98 67.91
CA ILE A 956 50.36 19.20 67.19
C ILE A 956 49.08 19.71 66.51
N MET A 957 48.48 20.76 67.06
CA MET A 957 47.22 21.31 66.56
C MET A 957 47.43 22.71 65.98
N GLY A 958 46.97 22.93 64.75
CA GLY A 958 46.90 24.23 64.10
C GLY A 958 45.69 25.03 64.59
N LYS A 959 45.90 26.26 65.02
CA LYS A 959 44.85 27.22 65.39
C LYS A 959 45.02 28.51 64.59
N THR A 960 43.93 28.97 63.99
CA THR A 960 43.90 30.24 63.25
C THR A 960 43.50 31.37 64.20
N ARG A 961 44.30 32.44 64.25
CA ARG A 961 44.00 33.68 64.98
C ARG A 961 44.36 34.86 64.07
N GLU A 962 43.44 35.80 63.89
CA GLU A 962 43.64 36.98 63.01
C GLU A 962 44.11 36.61 61.59
N ASN A 963 43.46 35.61 60.97
CA ASN A 963 43.82 35.10 59.63
C ASN A 963 45.25 34.54 59.48
N LYS A 964 45.95 34.26 60.58
CA LYS A 964 47.27 33.60 60.58
C LYS A 964 47.20 32.27 61.33
N LEU A 965 47.80 31.23 60.75
CA LEU A 965 47.86 29.89 61.35
C LEU A 965 49.04 29.80 62.33
N TYR A 966 48.78 29.34 63.55
CA TYR A 966 49.80 29.03 64.56
C TYR A 966 49.69 27.57 65.00
N TRP A 967 50.81 26.94 65.31
CA TRP A 967 50.87 25.56 65.77
C TRP A 967 50.98 25.48 67.29
N VAL A 968 50.25 24.54 67.90
CA VAL A 968 50.30 24.27 69.34
C VAL A 968 50.73 22.84 69.56
N VAL A 969 51.93 22.64 70.15
CA VAL A 969 52.51 21.33 70.46
C VAL A 969 52.29 21.00 71.94
N LYS A 970 51.72 19.83 72.24
CA LYS A 970 51.40 19.37 73.60
C LYS A 970 51.80 17.92 73.81
N PRO A 971 52.47 17.56 74.92
CA PRO A 971 52.67 16.16 75.28
C PRO A 971 51.33 15.52 75.68
N SER A 972 51.01 14.37 75.08
CA SER A 972 49.74 13.64 75.26
C SER A 972 49.88 12.36 76.10
N ASN A 973 51.06 11.72 76.08
CA ASN A 973 51.34 10.56 76.94
C ASN A 973 52.80 10.63 77.43
N VAL A 974 52.98 10.80 78.73
CA VAL A 974 54.28 10.95 79.42
C VAL A 974 54.40 9.98 80.61
N SER A 975 53.44 9.06 80.75
CA SER A 975 53.24 8.24 81.95
C SER A 975 54.39 7.26 82.23
N GLY A 976 55.18 6.92 81.22
CA GLY A 976 56.33 6.02 81.30
C GLY A 976 57.71 6.70 81.46
N LEU A 977 57.77 8.02 81.67
CA LEU A 977 59.03 8.74 81.92
C LEU A 977 59.30 8.86 83.43
N GLY A 978 60.53 8.57 83.85
CA GLY A 978 61.03 8.90 85.19
C GLY A 978 61.10 10.41 85.43
N ASP A 979 61.11 10.82 86.70
CA ASP A 979 60.95 12.23 87.11
C ASP A 979 62.04 13.16 86.54
N GLN A 980 63.28 12.68 86.37
CA GLN A 980 64.37 13.44 85.75
C GLN A 980 64.07 13.84 84.30
N HIS A 981 63.51 12.94 83.50
CA HIS A 981 63.22 13.21 82.08
C HIS A 981 61.97 14.08 81.89
N ARG A 982 61.01 14.04 82.84
CA ARG A 982 59.88 14.99 82.86
C ARG A 982 60.34 16.42 83.11
N GLN A 983 61.36 16.60 83.96
CA GLN A 983 61.95 17.90 84.25
C GLN A 983 62.73 18.46 83.04
N GLN A 984 63.42 17.60 82.28
CA GLN A 984 64.08 17.98 81.02
C GLN A 984 63.10 18.39 79.92
N LEU A 985 61.96 17.68 79.77
CA LEU A 985 60.88 18.09 78.87
C LEU A 985 60.23 19.42 79.30
N ALA A 986 60.02 19.63 80.61
CA ALA A 986 59.50 20.88 81.15
C ALA A 986 60.45 22.06 80.88
N ASN A 987 61.77 21.83 80.88
CA ASN A 987 62.75 22.86 80.53
C ASN A 987 62.64 23.29 79.06
N VAL A 988 62.40 22.36 78.13
CA VAL A 988 62.16 22.71 76.71
C VAL A 988 60.88 23.53 76.57
N PHE A 989 59.78 23.15 77.25
CA PHE A 989 58.53 23.92 77.24
C PHE A 989 58.56 25.23 78.06
N ASN A 990 59.66 25.53 78.75
CA ASN A 990 59.94 26.83 79.39
C ASN A 990 60.97 27.67 78.62
N SER A 991 61.60 27.11 77.59
CA SER A 991 62.57 27.81 76.75
C SER A 991 61.89 28.52 75.57
N LYS A 992 62.61 29.47 74.98
CA LYS A 992 62.21 30.18 73.75
C LYS A 992 63.19 29.84 72.62
N GLY A 993 62.67 29.64 71.42
CA GLY A 993 63.48 29.40 70.22
C GLY A 993 63.05 30.28 69.06
N GLU A 994 63.61 30.04 67.88
CA GLU A 994 63.39 30.91 66.72
C GLU A 994 61.98 30.67 66.16
N GLY A 995 61.06 31.60 66.45
CA GLY A 995 59.67 31.53 65.98
C GLY A 995 58.75 30.61 66.79
N TRP A 996 59.17 30.15 67.99
CA TRP A 996 58.32 29.42 68.94
C TRP A 996 58.56 29.82 70.41
N ASP A 997 57.50 29.80 71.21
CA ASP A 997 57.50 30.17 72.63
C ASP A 997 56.92 29.03 73.49
N GLY A 998 57.65 28.66 74.54
CA GLY A 998 57.24 27.67 75.53
C GLY A 998 56.27 28.25 76.57
N ALA A 999 55.13 27.61 76.77
CA ALA A 999 54.08 28.02 77.71
C ALA A 999 53.81 26.93 78.77
N LYS A 1000 54.87 26.55 79.52
CA LYS A 1000 54.92 25.60 80.66
C LYS A 1000 54.51 24.15 80.35
N THR A 1001 53.37 23.94 79.71
CA THR A 1001 52.80 22.62 79.38
C THR A 1001 52.57 22.42 77.88
N ARG A 1002 52.91 23.43 77.06
CA ARG A 1002 52.74 23.43 75.60
C ARG A 1002 53.74 24.36 74.96
N ALA A 1003 54.09 24.14 73.69
CA ALA A 1003 54.80 25.11 72.86
C ALA A 1003 53.84 25.71 71.83
N ILE A 1004 53.95 27.02 71.58
CA ILE A 1004 53.22 27.71 70.53
C ILE A 1004 54.23 28.19 69.49
N SER A 1005 54.02 27.82 68.24
CA SER A 1005 54.97 28.07 67.16
C SER A 1005 54.32 28.71 65.94
N THR A 1006 55.05 29.60 65.30
CA THR A 1006 54.73 30.07 63.95
C THR A 1006 55.02 28.97 62.92
N PRO A 1007 54.42 29.00 61.71
CA PRO A 1007 54.66 27.96 60.72
C PRO A 1007 56.13 27.76 60.33
N LYS A 1008 56.97 28.80 60.43
CA LYS A 1008 58.42 28.70 60.18
C LYS A 1008 59.20 28.15 61.39
N GLY A 1009 58.78 28.50 62.61
CA GLY A 1009 59.45 28.07 63.85
C GLY A 1009 59.07 26.68 64.36
N ILE A 1010 58.13 25.98 63.71
CA ILE A 1010 57.71 24.64 64.17
C ILE A 1010 58.80 23.60 63.96
N ALA A 1011 59.60 23.76 62.91
CA ALA A 1011 60.72 22.88 62.60
C ALA A 1011 61.74 22.85 63.75
N ASP A 1012 62.23 24.03 64.17
CA ASP A 1012 63.17 24.17 65.30
C ASP A 1012 62.58 23.62 66.61
N CYS A 1013 61.29 23.88 66.88
CA CYS A 1013 60.62 23.35 68.06
C CYS A 1013 60.57 21.82 68.09
N LEU A 1014 60.29 21.17 66.96
CA LEU A 1014 60.19 19.72 66.88
C LEU A 1014 61.56 19.05 66.87
N GLN A 1015 62.56 19.66 66.25
CA GLN A 1015 63.93 19.14 66.22
C GLN A 1015 64.55 19.11 67.61
N ARG A 1016 64.39 20.18 68.41
CA ARG A 1016 64.81 20.19 69.82
C ARG A 1016 64.09 19.14 70.68
N LEU A 1017 62.86 18.77 70.33
CA LEU A 1017 62.13 17.69 71.01
C LEU A 1017 62.64 16.30 70.58
N ASP A 1018 62.99 16.09 69.30
CA ASP A 1018 63.56 14.84 68.78
C ASP A 1018 64.96 14.58 69.34
N ASP A 1019 65.85 15.58 69.34
CA ASP A 1019 67.21 15.49 69.89
C ASP A 1019 67.21 15.09 71.37
N LEU A 1020 66.29 15.67 72.14
CA LEU A 1020 66.14 15.37 73.57
C LEU A 1020 65.72 13.92 73.79
N ILE A 1021 64.79 13.39 72.99
CA ILE A 1021 64.28 12.01 73.13
C ILE A 1021 65.32 10.97 72.68
N ARG A 1022 66.08 11.26 71.62
CA ARG A 1022 67.14 10.38 71.14
C ARG A 1022 68.36 10.35 72.07
N GLY A 1023 68.64 11.43 72.80
CA GLY A 1023 69.70 11.50 73.82
C GLY A 1023 69.46 10.71 75.12
N MET A 1024 68.28 10.10 75.31
CA MET A 1024 67.92 9.38 76.55
C MET A 1024 68.38 7.90 76.60
N ASN A 1025 69.10 7.38 75.61
CA ASN A 1025 69.44 5.95 75.49
C ASN A 1025 70.97 5.72 75.54
N ASP A 1026 71.53 5.32 76.69
CA ASP A 1026 72.79 4.54 76.76
C ASP A 1026 73.00 3.80 78.11
N SER A 1027 73.32 2.48 78.03
CA SER A 1027 73.87 1.55 79.06
C SER A 1027 72.95 1.18 80.26
N THR A 1028 72.75 -0.05 80.78
CA THR A 1028 73.40 -1.38 80.75
C THR A 1028 72.39 -2.48 81.19
N LEU A 1029 72.43 -3.68 80.58
CA LEU A 1029 71.97 -4.98 81.14
C LEU A 1029 73.01 -5.49 82.17
N PRO A 1030 72.72 -6.34 83.21
CA PRO A 1030 72.30 -7.76 83.02
C PRO A 1030 71.52 -8.49 84.18
N SER A 1031 71.04 -9.72 83.87
CA SER A 1031 70.90 -10.98 84.69
C SER A 1031 70.40 -10.93 86.15
N GLY A 1032 69.53 -11.76 86.72
CA GLY A 1032 68.92 -13.10 86.51
C GLY A 1032 68.38 -13.50 87.91
N GLY A 1033 67.17 -14.01 88.14
CA GLY A 1033 66.72 -15.39 87.94
C GLY A 1033 65.82 -15.85 89.13
N GLN A 1034 64.74 -16.58 88.80
CA GLN A 1034 63.96 -17.56 89.60
C GLN A 1034 63.12 -17.03 90.81
N ALA A 1035 61.90 -17.49 91.14
CA ALA A 1035 61.25 -18.79 90.96
C ALA A 1035 59.69 -18.74 91.11
N THR A 1036 58.98 -19.56 90.32
CA THR A 1036 57.84 -20.49 90.65
C THR A 1036 56.53 -19.95 91.28
N THR A 1037 55.28 -20.30 90.87
CA THR A 1037 54.68 -21.59 90.50
C THR A 1037 53.30 -21.42 89.78
N LYS A 1038 53.04 -22.18 88.70
CA LYS A 1038 52.00 -23.24 88.56
C LYS A 1038 51.73 -23.60 87.08
N PRO A 1039 51.31 -24.85 86.77
CA PRO A 1039 51.47 -25.45 85.45
C PRO A 1039 50.16 -25.72 84.66
N ASN A 1040 50.29 -25.60 83.34
CA ASN A 1040 49.76 -26.39 82.21
C ASN A 1040 48.30 -26.94 82.18
N MET A 1041 47.54 -26.58 81.13
CA MET A 1041 47.02 -27.54 80.13
C MET A 1041 46.57 -26.85 78.83
N GLN A 1042 46.80 -27.54 77.71
CA GLN A 1042 46.55 -27.16 76.31
C GLN A 1042 45.11 -27.44 75.86
N ALA A 1043 44.58 -26.62 74.94
CA ALA A 1043 43.70 -27.07 73.85
C ALA A 1043 43.60 -26.06 72.68
N GLN A 1044 43.97 -26.57 71.50
CA GLN A 1044 43.45 -26.36 70.13
C GLN A 1044 43.50 -25.01 69.36
N ARG A 1045 43.91 -25.18 68.10
CA ARG A 1045 44.24 -24.20 67.05
C ARG A 1045 43.23 -24.24 65.90
N SER A 1046 43.32 -23.16 65.11
CA SER A 1046 43.04 -22.98 63.66
C SER A 1046 41.60 -22.90 63.16
N ALA A 1047 41.20 -21.72 62.65
CA ALA A 1047 41.13 -21.37 61.22
C ALA A 1047 40.24 -20.12 61.02
N GLY A 1048 40.57 -19.22 60.09
CA GLY A 1048 39.66 -18.13 59.71
C GLY A 1048 40.22 -16.96 58.89
N GLN A 1049 40.30 -17.17 57.57
CA GLN A 1049 40.12 -16.20 56.47
C GLN A 1049 41.24 -15.23 56.08
N ASN A 1050 41.74 -15.45 54.86
CA ASN A 1050 42.66 -14.62 54.10
C ASN A 1050 41.96 -14.11 52.82
N GLN A 1051 42.14 -12.81 52.57
CA GLN A 1051 42.55 -12.14 51.32
C GLN A 1051 42.00 -12.56 49.94
N GLN A 1052 41.50 -11.54 49.22
CA GLN A 1052 41.48 -11.47 47.75
C GLN A 1052 42.70 -10.70 47.23
N ALA A 1053 43.45 -11.30 46.31
CA ALA A 1053 44.38 -10.63 45.38
C ALA A 1053 44.40 -11.35 44.02
N GLN A 1054 44.09 -10.56 42.98
CA GLN A 1054 44.59 -10.49 41.60
C GLN A 1054 45.16 -11.70 40.80
N ARG A 1055 44.68 -11.73 39.52
CA ARG A 1055 45.41 -11.93 38.22
C ARG A 1055 46.08 -13.30 37.98
N ALA A 1056 46.22 -13.86 36.77
CA ALA A 1056 45.72 -13.65 35.41
C ALA A 1056 46.19 -14.87 34.56
N GLN A 1057 45.79 -14.90 33.30
CA GLN A 1057 46.43 -15.56 32.14
C GLN A 1057 45.92 -16.92 31.60
N GLN A 1058 45.57 -16.81 30.31
CA GLN A 1058 45.94 -17.64 29.17
C GLN A 1058 45.12 -18.86 28.76
N GLN A 1059 44.90 -18.86 27.45
CA GLN A 1059 44.17 -19.78 26.59
C GLN A 1059 44.97 -21.06 26.33
N GLN A 1060 44.31 -22.23 26.23
CA GLN A 1060 44.31 -23.06 25.01
C GLN A 1060 43.47 -24.36 25.19
N ALA A 1061 42.53 -24.51 24.26
CA ALA A 1061 42.12 -25.67 23.46
C ALA A 1061 42.26 -27.14 23.94
N GLN A 1062 41.18 -27.87 23.61
CA GLN A 1062 41.08 -29.24 23.05
C GLN A 1062 40.84 -30.48 23.94
N GLN A 1063 39.61 -31.00 23.71
CA GLN A 1063 39.22 -32.37 23.33
C GLN A 1063 38.92 -33.49 24.37
N HIS A 1064 37.79 -34.13 24.02
CA HIS A 1064 37.23 -35.44 24.41
C HIS A 1064 36.59 -35.55 25.80
N GLY A 1065 35.37 -36.05 25.98
CA GLY A 1065 34.37 -36.65 25.09
C GLY A 1065 33.43 -37.50 25.96
N GLY A 1066 32.10 -37.37 25.82
CA GLY A 1066 31.15 -38.13 26.64
C GLY A 1066 29.69 -37.97 26.22
N ARG A 1067 29.21 -39.00 25.51
CA ARG A 1067 27.86 -39.26 24.95
C ARG A 1067 26.64 -38.86 25.80
N GLY A 1068 25.56 -38.46 25.12
CA GLY A 1068 24.19 -38.57 25.63
C GLY A 1068 23.15 -37.84 24.77
N ASN A 1069 22.47 -38.57 23.89
CA ASN A 1069 21.47 -38.11 22.94
C ASN A 1069 20.17 -37.63 23.62
N GLY A 1070 19.52 -36.59 23.10
CA GLY A 1070 18.16 -36.21 23.50
C GLY A 1070 17.69 -34.84 23.00
N HIS A 1071 17.43 -34.69 21.70
CA HIS A 1071 16.67 -33.58 21.14
C HIS A 1071 15.21 -34.00 20.91
N LYS A 1072 14.27 -33.30 21.54
CA LYS A 1072 12.95 -33.02 20.95
C LYS A 1072 12.36 -31.73 21.52
N VAL A 1073 12.23 -30.77 20.62
CA VAL A 1073 11.32 -29.63 20.66
C VAL A 1073 9.88 -30.15 20.67
N ALA A 1074 9.04 -29.60 21.53
CA ALA A 1074 7.60 -29.80 21.51
C ALA A 1074 6.89 -28.46 21.30
N GLN A 1075 6.58 -28.19 20.02
CA GLN A 1075 5.38 -27.44 19.65
C GLN A 1075 4.15 -28.23 20.12
N LYS A 1076 3.14 -27.54 20.65
CA LYS A 1076 1.83 -28.11 20.97
C LYS A 1076 0.83 -27.71 19.89
N GLY A 1077 0.26 -28.73 19.23
CA GLY A 1077 -0.77 -28.69 18.18
C GLY A 1077 -2.15 -28.29 18.71
N ARG A 1078 -3.21 -28.13 17.91
CA ARG A 1078 -3.92 -28.99 16.90
C ARG A 1078 -5.42 -28.75 17.24
N GLY A 1079 -6.42 -28.88 16.38
CA GLY A 1079 -6.53 -29.44 15.04
C GLY A 1079 -7.52 -28.63 14.18
N GLN A 1080 -8.08 -29.13 13.08
CA GLN A 1080 -8.04 -30.44 12.44
C GLN A 1080 -8.49 -30.23 10.97
N GLU A 1081 -8.05 -31.13 10.09
CA GLU A 1081 -8.22 -31.24 8.62
C GLU A 1081 -9.70 -31.18 8.16
N VAL A 1082 -10.04 -30.84 6.91
CA VAL A 1082 -9.79 -31.61 5.66
C VAL A 1082 -9.79 -30.70 4.41
N VAL A 1083 -8.89 -31.03 3.48
CA VAL A 1083 -8.90 -30.62 2.06
C VAL A 1083 -9.62 -31.70 1.25
N VAL A 1084 -10.51 -31.30 0.34
CA VAL A 1084 -10.69 -31.98 -0.96
C VAL A 1084 -10.78 -30.89 -2.02
N LEU A 1085 -10.01 -31.08 -3.10
CA LEU A 1085 -10.04 -30.34 -4.35
C LEU A 1085 -11.42 -30.50 -5.02
N ASP A 1086 -12.04 -29.37 -5.36
CA ASP A 1086 -12.29 -28.95 -6.75
C ASP A 1086 -12.40 -27.42 -6.80
#